data_AF-A0A1B7TAT3-F1
#
_entry.id   AF-A0A1B7TAT3-F1
#
_cell.length_a   1.000
_cell.length_b   1.000
_cell.length_c   1.000
_cell.angle_alpha   90.00
_cell.angle_beta   90.00
_cell.angle_gamma   90.00
#
_symmetry.space_group_name_H-M   'P 1'
#
loop_
_entity.id
_entity.type
_entity.pdbx_description
1 polymer ?
#
loop_
_entity_poly.entity_id
_entity_poly.type
_entity_poly.pdbx_seq_one_letter_code
_entity_poly.pdbx_strand_id
1 'polypeptide(L)'
;MTEFNVQQLLSQLTLDEKISLLAAIDFWHTTPIERLDIPSIRVSDGPNGVRGTKFTSWEASKAACFPNGTALASTFNTELLHKAGALMALEAKHKSAQIILGPTANIQRGPLGGRGFESYSEDPYLSGIASASLVNGIQENGVGATMKHYACNDLEQERFAYDVQVSQRALREIYLEPFRLAVKYSDPLLFMTGYNKVNGHHCSAHKQLVDEILLKEWNSRAVVISDWYGTSHTVEGIKNGEDIEFPGPARFRTKELVKHLLFCKAEAADGTVFTEHDVDVRVEKILKLVKYFVDINGSTKFPKTEDDKNDTPKTSSFLRELASESIVLLKNENNVLPLKTTDDIVVIGPNAKAANASGGGSASMSSYYTVTPYDGIANAVGKKDLPYIKGCDNHKALNNLFEQCTNTLKPEVKGVAFRTYIGEQLGADGEKPFKEEVIEKSYVPMFDFEDEKLDAEKRFHALFEGFFTPEESGVYEFGCQVLGTALLYVDGKLIVNQKDNQEKGTSFFSSGTTERIGKINLEAGKAYEIKVIYASAPFSTISDAIGCGGVQVGVNRVINVATEIEKTAQIAAKHDKVILVIGLNGEIESEGYDRPDMALPRATNELVNAVLKANPNTVVVNQSGCPVEMPWIQKASAVVQAYYGGNELGNAIADVVFGKVNPSGKLTVTWPIRNEDNPAFFNFESHMGRVIYGEDIWVGYKYYEKKQQKVLFPFGYGLSYTTFDVSGLKVSVSEEDDYISVSATVKNTGSVDGKEVVQVYVGRTSKSVVPRVVKELKGFTKVALKAGESKEATVKISLKDSASYFNEYRDQWHLEAGDYAVYVGTSSDEAHLTETFTVETEKYWKGL
;
A
#
# COMPACT_ATOMS: atom_id res chain seq x y z
N MET A 1 -8.32 15.38 -38.42
CA MET A 1 -7.29 15.79 -37.44
C MET A 1 -5.95 15.54 -38.07
N THR A 2 -5.03 16.50 -38.03
CA THR A 2 -3.62 16.25 -38.32
C THR A 2 -3.14 15.14 -37.38
N GLU A 3 -2.44 14.16 -37.94
CA GLU A 3 -1.88 13.03 -37.19
C GLU A 3 -0.96 13.53 -36.07
N PHE A 4 -1.09 13.01 -34.84
CA PHE A 4 -0.17 13.34 -33.73
C PHE A 4 1.21 12.75 -34.03
N ASN A 5 2.06 13.54 -34.70
CA ASN A 5 3.38 13.12 -35.17
C ASN A 5 4.48 13.61 -34.23
N VAL A 6 5.06 12.67 -33.48
CA VAL A 6 6.07 12.94 -32.44
C VAL A 6 7.28 13.70 -32.99
N GLN A 7 7.83 13.28 -34.13
CA GLN A 7 9.05 13.88 -34.70
C GLN A 7 8.78 15.30 -35.22
N GLN A 8 7.62 15.51 -35.83
CA GLN A 8 7.18 16.85 -36.23
C GLN A 8 7.01 17.77 -35.02
N LEU A 9 6.31 17.32 -33.98
CA LEU A 9 6.11 18.10 -32.76
C LEU A 9 7.45 18.43 -32.08
N LEU A 10 8.36 17.46 -31.96
CA LEU A 10 9.69 17.67 -31.40
C LEU A 10 10.48 18.76 -32.15
N SER A 11 10.39 18.78 -33.48
CA SER A 11 11.04 19.81 -34.32
C SER A 11 10.41 21.21 -34.19
N GLN A 12 9.16 21.28 -33.76
CA GLN A 12 8.40 22.53 -33.64
C GLN A 12 8.48 23.14 -32.24
N LEU A 13 8.77 22.34 -31.20
CA LEU A 13 8.92 22.79 -29.83
C LEU A 13 10.15 23.70 -29.69
N THR A 14 9.95 24.84 -29.04
CA THR A 14 11.06 25.68 -28.56
C THR A 14 11.76 25.00 -27.39
N LEU A 15 13.00 25.39 -27.09
CA LEU A 15 13.73 24.86 -25.94
C LEU A 15 12.97 25.07 -24.61
N ASP A 16 12.30 26.22 -24.44
CA ASP A 16 11.52 26.50 -23.23
C ASP A 16 10.31 25.55 -23.08
N GLU A 17 9.67 25.17 -24.19
CA GLU A 17 8.56 24.21 -24.19
C GLU A 17 9.07 22.78 -23.97
N LYS A 18 10.20 22.41 -24.58
CA LYS A 18 10.89 21.14 -24.32
C LYS A 18 11.20 20.99 -22.83
N ILE A 19 11.81 22.01 -22.21
CA ILE A 19 12.12 21.99 -20.77
C ILE A 19 10.85 21.90 -19.93
N SER A 20 9.78 22.62 -20.29
CA SER A 20 8.54 22.57 -19.51
C SER A 20 7.85 21.20 -19.53
N LEU A 21 8.09 20.37 -20.56
CA LEU A 21 7.58 19.00 -20.61
C LEU A 21 8.34 18.04 -19.67
N LEU A 22 9.55 18.40 -19.24
CA LEU A 22 10.38 17.55 -18.36
C LEU A 22 9.93 17.57 -16.90
N ALA A 23 8.89 18.32 -16.55
CA ALA A 23 8.32 18.38 -15.22
C ALA A 23 6.79 18.51 -15.30
N ALA A 24 6.11 18.02 -14.27
CA ALA A 24 4.69 18.24 -14.08
C ALA A 24 4.40 19.74 -13.86
N ILE A 25 3.18 20.17 -14.18
CA ILE A 25 2.73 21.55 -13.96
C ILE A 25 2.20 21.75 -12.53
N ASP A 26 1.61 20.71 -11.95
CA ASP A 26 1.08 20.66 -10.60
C ASP A 26 1.30 19.27 -9.98
N PHE A 27 0.56 18.93 -8.91
CA PHE A 27 0.67 17.63 -8.26
C PHE A 27 0.34 16.44 -9.16
N TRP A 28 -0.53 16.58 -10.16
CA TRP A 28 -1.19 15.45 -10.83
C TRP A 28 -1.18 15.53 -12.36
N HIS A 29 -0.68 16.62 -12.94
CA HIS A 29 -0.81 16.88 -14.37
C HIS A 29 0.54 17.15 -15.03
N THR A 30 0.76 16.56 -16.20
CA THR A 30 1.88 16.96 -17.07
C THR A 30 1.63 18.31 -17.73
N THR A 31 2.68 18.99 -18.17
CA THR A 31 2.55 20.31 -18.81
C THR A 31 1.91 20.21 -20.20
N PRO A 32 0.81 20.94 -20.50
CA PRO A 32 0.26 21.04 -21.86
C PRO A 32 1.01 22.06 -22.72
N ILE A 33 1.02 21.87 -24.06
CA ILE A 33 1.50 22.87 -25.03
C ILE A 33 0.37 23.20 -26.01
N GLU A 34 -0.41 24.23 -25.68
CA GLU A 34 -1.66 24.55 -26.38
C GLU A 34 -1.48 24.87 -27.86
N ARG A 35 -0.44 25.63 -28.24
CA ARG A 35 -0.21 26.02 -29.65
C ARG A 35 0.08 24.82 -30.57
N LEU A 36 0.53 23.70 -30.00
CA LEU A 36 0.87 22.47 -30.69
C LEU A 36 -0.14 21.35 -30.43
N ASP A 37 -1.24 21.65 -29.74
CA ASP A 37 -2.29 20.69 -29.37
C ASP A 37 -1.74 19.46 -28.61
N ILE A 38 -0.74 19.68 -27.75
CA ILE A 38 -0.21 18.65 -26.84
C ILE A 38 -1.00 18.73 -25.53
N PRO A 39 -1.87 17.76 -25.22
CA PRO A 39 -2.65 17.78 -23.99
C PRO A 39 -1.83 17.44 -22.76
N SER A 40 -2.38 17.85 -21.61
CA SER A 40 -1.92 17.41 -20.30
C SER A 40 -2.46 16.02 -19.99
N ILE A 41 -1.60 15.16 -19.44
CA ILE A 41 -1.96 13.85 -18.90
C ILE A 41 -2.18 13.99 -17.39
N ARG A 42 -3.29 13.46 -16.90
CA ARG A 42 -3.57 13.31 -15.46
C ARG A 42 -3.09 11.95 -14.95
N VAL A 43 -2.34 11.99 -13.86
CA VAL A 43 -1.98 10.83 -13.04
C VAL A 43 -2.78 10.84 -11.73
N SER A 44 -3.01 9.67 -11.13
CA SER A 44 -3.63 9.56 -9.81
C SER A 44 -3.07 8.36 -9.05
N ASP A 45 -2.89 8.50 -7.74
CA ASP A 45 -2.70 7.34 -6.87
C ASP A 45 -3.98 6.48 -6.87
N GLY A 46 -3.89 5.17 -6.65
CA GLY A 46 -2.67 4.42 -6.36
C GLY A 46 -2.86 2.90 -6.50
N PRO A 47 -2.14 2.08 -5.70
CA PRO A 47 -2.06 0.63 -5.92
C PRO A 47 -3.30 -0.17 -5.48
N ASN A 48 -4.23 0.43 -4.75
CA ASN A 48 -5.43 -0.22 -4.20
C ASN A 48 -6.70 0.63 -4.37
N GLY A 49 -6.81 1.35 -5.49
CA GLY A 49 -7.95 2.19 -5.89
C GLY A 49 -7.48 3.56 -6.39
N VAL A 50 -8.37 4.36 -6.97
CA VAL A 50 -7.99 5.63 -7.64
C VAL A 50 -8.54 6.84 -6.90
N ARG A 51 -7.69 7.55 -6.15
CA ARG A 51 -8.10 8.69 -5.28
C ARG A 51 -8.63 9.88 -6.07
N GLY A 52 -8.03 10.20 -7.21
CA GLY A 52 -8.25 11.47 -7.91
C GLY A 52 -7.23 12.54 -7.50
N THR A 53 -7.56 13.79 -7.79
CA THR A 53 -6.65 14.94 -7.72
C THR A 53 -6.65 15.67 -6.37
N LYS A 54 -7.38 15.18 -5.36
CA LYS A 54 -7.51 15.84 -4.05
C LYS A 54 -7.37 14.87 -2.87
N PHE A 55 -6.57 15.24 -1.88
CA PHE A 55 -6.59 14.71 -0.52
C PHE A 55 -7.59 15.46 0.36
N THR A 56 -7.77 16.75 0.09
CA THR A 56 -8.68 17.64 0.83
C THR A 56 -10.10 17.07 0.86
N SER A 57 -10.49 16.53 2.02
CA SER A 57 -11.56 15.52 2.13
C SER A 57 -12.96 15.99 1.73
N TRP A 58 -13.24 17.29 1.81
CA TRP A 58 -14.52 17.89 1.39
C TRP A 58 -14.57 18.27 -0.09
N GLU A 59 -13.44 18.22 -0.80
CA GLU A 59 -13.34 18.43 -2.25
C GLU A 59 -13.00 17.14 -3.01
N ALA A 60 -12.46 16.14 -2.31
CA ALA A 60 -12.10 14.85 -2.87
C ALA A 60 -13.33 14.08 -3.34
N SER A 61 -13.29 13.63 -4.59
CA SER A 61 -14.26 12.67 -5.10
C SER A 61 -14.10 11.32 -4.40
N LYS A 62 -15.21 10.62 -4.18
CA LYS A 62 -15.17 9.29 -3.55
C LYS A 62 -14.71 8.23 -4.55
N ALA A 63 -14.12 7.14 -4.07
CA ALA A 63 -13.58 6.06 -4.89
C ALA A 63 -13.81 4.67 -4.30
N ALA A 64 -13.63 3.65 -5.14
CA ALA A 64 -13.53 2.26 -4.68
C ALA A 64 -12.15 2.02 -4.03
N CYS A 65 -12.13 1.78 -2.73
CA CYS A 65 -10.95 1.25 -2.04
C CYS A 65 -10.94 -0.28 -2.13
N PHE A 66 -9.88 -0.83 -2.67
CA PHE A 66 -9.61 -2.25 -2.80
C PHE A 66 -8.88 -2.77 -1.56
N PRO A 67 -8.78 -4.10 -1.37
CA PRO A 67 -7.84 -4.66 -0.42
C PRO A 67 -6.40 -4.17 -0.67
N ASN A 68 -5.60 -4.07 0.38
CA ASN A 68 -4.20 -3.65 0.26
C ASN A 68 -3.31 -4.69 -0.47
N GLY A 69 -2.09 -4.30 -0.86
CA GLY A 69 -1.18 -5.14 -1.67
C GLY A 69 -0.98 -6.56 -1.15
N THR A 70 -0.61 -6.73 0.12
CA THR A 70 -0.43 -8.08 0.72
C THR A 70 -1.72 -8.91 0.71
N ALA A 71 -2.89 -8.27 0.85
CA ALA A 71 -4.18 -8.94 0.73
C ALA A 71 -4.46 -9.38 -0.73
N LEU A 72 -4.21 -8.51 -1.70
CA LEU A 72 -4.38 -8.82 -3.13
C LEU A 72 -3.50 -9.99 -3.54
N ALA A 73 -2.21 -9.97 -3.20
CA ALA A 73 -1.32 -11.09 -3.52
C ALA A 73 -1.66 -12.37 -2.74
N SER A 74 -2.29 -12.25 -1.56
CA SER A 74 -2.77 -13.43 -0.80
C SER A 74 -3.83 -14.22 -1.53
N THR A 75 -4.47 -13.65 -2.56
CA THR A 75 -5.37 -14.41 -3.42
C THR A 75 -4.64 -15.51 -4.20
N PHE A 76 -3.35 -15.33 -4.53
CA PHE A 76 -2.59 -16.18 -5.47
C PHE A 76 -3.39 -16.47 -6.76
N ASN A 77 -4.13 -15.47 -7.25
CA ASN A 77 -5.09 -15.61 -8.35
C ASN A 77 -4.86 -14.53 -9.41
N THR A 78 -4.08 -14.87 -10.42
CA THR A 78 -3.72 -13.96 -11.52
C THR A 78 -4.93 -13.46 -12.29
N GLU A 79 -5.95 -14.31 -12.51
CA GLU A 79 -7.19 -13.93 -13.18
C GLU A 79 -7.99 -12.91 -12.37
N LEU A 80 -8.06 -13.09 -11.05
CA LEU A 80 -8.76 -12.16 -10.17
C LEU A 80 -8.02 -10.82 -10.06
N LEU A 81 -6.68 -10.84 -10.03
CA LEU A 81 -5.86 -9.63 -10.06
C LEU A 81 -5.98 -8.88 -11.40
N HIS A 82 -6.05 -9.60 -12.53
CA HIS A 82 -6.33 -8.99 -13.82
C HIS A 82 -7.68 -8.27 -13.84
N LYS A 83 -8.73 -8.92 -13.32
CA LYS A 83 -10.06 -8.28 -13.16
C LYS A 83 -10.02 -7.08 -12.22
N ALA A 84 -9.21 -7.14 -11.15
CA ALA A 84 -9.02 -6.00 -10.27
C ALA A 84 -8.37 -4.82 -11.00
N GLY A 85 -7.35 -5.08 -11.83
CA GLY A 85 -6.75 -4.06 -12.69
C GLY A 85 -7.75 -3.44 -13.67
N ALA A 86 -8.62 -4.26 -14.27
CA ALA A 86 -9.68 -3.76 -15.15
C ALA A 86 -10.68 -2.84 -14.42
N LEU A 87 -11.06 -3.17 -13.19
CA LEU A 87 -11.93 -2.31 -12.38
C LEU A 87 -11.20 -1.03 -11.94
N MET A 88 -9.90 -1.10 -11.60
CA MET A 88 -9.10 0.09 -11.30
C MET A 88 -9.01 1.02 -12.50
N ALA A 89 -8.85 0.49 -13.72
CA ALA A 89 -8.90 1.32 -14.94
C ALA A 89 -10.27 1.98 -15.15
N LEU A 90 -11.36 1.29 -14.80
CA LEU A 90 -12.69 1.90 -14.82
C LEU A 90 -12.80 3.04 -13.80
N GLU A 91 -12.35 2.84 -12.57
CA GLU A 91 -12.27 3.90 -11.55
C GLU A 91 -11.44 5.09 -12.05
N ALA A 92 -10.28 4.85 -12.68
CA ALA A 92 -9.44 5.90 -13.25
C ALA A 92 -10.18 6.73 -14.31
N LYS A 93 -10.99 6.10 -15.16
CA LYS A 93 -11.83 6.83 -16.14
C LYS A 93 -12.84 7.75 -15.46
N HIS A 94 -13.46 7.30 -14.36
CA HIS A 94 -14.36 8.15 -13.56
C HIS A 94 -13.65 9.31 -12.87
N LYS A 95 -12.34 9.18 -12.63
CA LYS A 95 -11.47 10.27 -12.15
C LYS A 95 -10.79 11.06 -13.27
N SER A 96 -11.11 10.76 -14.53
CA SER A 96 -10.45 11.30 -15.73
C SER A 96 -8.91 11.17 -15.70
N ALA A 97 -8.38 10.19 -14.98
CA ALA A 97 -6.95 9.90 -14.90
C ALA A 97 -6.56 8.93 -16.03
N GLN A 98 -5.56 9.31 -16.82
CA GLN A 98 -5.03 8.42 -17.88
C GLN A 98 -4.02 7.43 -17.31
N ILE A 99 -3.42 7.70 -16.14
CA ILE A 99 -2.41 6.85 -15.51
C ILE A 99 -2.73 6.64 -14.03
N ILE A 100 -2.58 5.40 -13.59
CA ILE A 100 -2.59 5.01 -12.17
C ILE A 100 -1.16 4.91 -11.67
N LEU A 101 -0.88 5.50 -10.51
CA LEU A 101 0.40 5.44 -9.81
C LEU A 101 0.50 4.15 -8.98
N GLY A 102 0.49 3.03 -9.66
CA GLY A 102 0.60 1.69 -9.08
C GLY A 102 0.66 0.61 -10.17
N PRO A 103 0.99 -0.63 -9.81
CA PRO A 103 1.10 -1.13 -8.44
C PRO A 103 2.43 -0.81 -7.72
N THR A 104 2.44 -1.04 -6.40
CA THR A 104 3.64 -0.95 -5.56
C THR A 104 4.24 -2.35 -5.35
N ALA A 105 5.54 -2.51 -5.58
CA ALA A 105 6.22 -3.82 -5.62
C ALA A 105 7.60 -3.81 -4.93
N ASN A 106 7.75 -3.01 -3.87
CA ASN A 106 8.89 -3.09 -2.96
C ASN A 106 8.82 -4.40 -2.13
N ILE A 107 9.93 -4.81 -1.50
CA ILE A 107 10.03 -6.12 -0.85
C ILE A 107 10.03 -5.97 0.67
N GLN A 108 9.14 -6.70 1.35
CA GLN A 108 9.12 -6.78 2.81
C GLN A 108 10.28 -7.64 3.34
N ARG A 109 11.52 -7.13 3.24
CA ARG A 109 12.72 -7.79 3.75
C ARG A 109 12.70 -7.98 5.27
N GLY A 110 11.96 -7.11 5.96
CA GLY A 110 11.58 -7.22 7.36
C GLY A 110 10.11 -6.86 7.54
N PRO A 111 9.51 -7.18 8.69
CA PRO A 111 8.07 -7.02 8.89
C PRO A 111 7.66 -5.57 9.18
N LEU A 112 8.59 -4.67 9.52
CA LEU A 112 8.26 -3.39 10.17
C LEU A 112 7.99 -2.23 9.20
N GLY A 113 8.20 -2.42 7.89
CA GLY A 113 8.13 -1.35 6.90
C GLY A 113 6.78 -0.62 6.91
N GLY A 114 6.81 0.71 6.97
CA GLY A 114 5.61 1.55 7.01
C GLY A 114 4.66 1.31 5.85
N ARG A 115 5.22 1.06 4.65
CA ARG A 115 4.49 0.70 3.42
C ARG A 115 4.53 -0.78 3.08
N GLY A 116 4.87 -1.64 4.04
CA GLY A 116 4.84 -3.08 3.85
C GLY A 116 3.44 -3.58 3.44
N PHE A 117 2.37 -2.96 3.94
CA PHE A 117 0.99 -3.26 3.53
C PHE A 117 0.72 -2.95 2.05
N GLU A 118 1.45 -2.02 1.46
CA GLU A 118 1.14 -1.47 0.14
C GLU A 118 1.69 -2.36 -0.98
N SER A 119 2.81 -3.04 -0.72
CA SER A 119 3.42 -3.98 -1.65
C SER A 119 2.87 -5.40 -1.48
N TYR A 120 3.28 -6.32 -2.36
CA TYR A 120 2.62 -7.64 -2.48
C TYR A 120 3.18 -8.74 -1.56
N SER A 121 4.49 -8.98 -1.59
CA SER A 121 5.07 -10.23 -1.06
C SER A 121 6.57 -10.10 -0.79
N GLU A 122 7.05 -10.84 0.21
CA GLU A 122 8.49 -11.02 0.44
C GLU A 122 9.16 -11.85 -0.68
N ASP A 123 8.35 -12.66 -1.37
CA ASP A 123 8.79 -13.44 -2.53
C ASP A 123 8.73 -12.61 -3.82
N PRO A 124 9.86 -12.48 -4.56
CA PRO A 124 9.92 -11.64 -5.75
C PRO A 124 9.10 -12.17 -6.92
N TYR A 125 8.92 -13.49 -7.05
CA TYR A 125 8.14 -14.08 -8.13
C TYR A 125 6.65 -13.76 -7.93
N LEU A 126 6.12 -13.96 -6.73
CA LEU A 126 4.74 -13.59 -6.42
C LEU A 126 4.50 -12.08 -6.61
N SER A 127 5.40 -11.24 -6.13
CA SER A 127 5.32 -9.77 -6.32
C SER A 127 5.32 -9.39 -7.80
N GLY A 128 6.18 -10.00 -8.61
CA GLY A 128 6.27 -9.73 -10.05
C GLY A 128 5.04 -10.19 -10.84
N ILE A 129 4.55 -11.40 -10.58
CA ILE A 129 3.37 -11.96 -11.25
C ILE A 129 2.08 -11.26 -10.82
N ALA A 130 1.95 -10.90 -9.55
CA ALA A 130 0.82 -10.09 -9.06
C ALA A 130 0.80 -8.72 -9.74
N SER A 131 1.97 -8.06 -9.81
CA SER A 131 2.13 -6.78 -10.49
C SER A 131 1.76 -6.88 -11.97
N ALA A 132 2.33 -7.86 -12.70
CA ALA A 132 2.05 -8.05 -14.12
C ALA A 132 0.56 -8.31 -14.41
N SER A 133 -0.10 -9.10 -13.55
CA SER A 133 -1.53 -9.38 -13.69
C SER A 133 -2.37 -8.12 -13.54
N LEU A 134 -2.10 -7.29 -12.53
CA LEU A 134 -2.80 -6.02 -12.33
C LEU A 134 -2.52 -5.03 -13.46
N VAL A 135 -1.24 -4.89 -13.87
CA VAL A 135 -0.83 -4.00 -14.98
C VAL A 135 -1.53 -4.38 -16.28
N ASN A 136 -1.59 -5.66 -16.63
CA ASN A 136 -2.32 -6.11 -17.83
C ASN A 136 -3.80 -5.72 -17.77
N GLY A 137 -4.46 -5.95 -16.63
CA GLY A 137 -5.84 -5.52 -16.43
C GLY A 137 -6.05 -4.02 -16.60
N ILE A 138 -5.11 -3.19 -16.11
CA ILE A 138 -5.16 -1.74 -16.23
C ILE A 138 -4.97 -1.30 -17.70
N GLN A 139 -3.90 -1.77 -18.34
CA GLN A 139 -3.45 -1.31 -19.66
C GLN A 139 -4.33 -1.79 -20.81
N GLU A 140 -4.86 -3.02 -20.74
CA GLU A 140 -5.83 -3.52 -21.73
C GLU A 140 -7.12 -2.70 -21.74
N ASN A 141 -7.40 -1.96 -20.65
CA ASN A 141 -8.56 -1.09 -20.51
C ASN A 141 -8.26 0.38 -20.81
N GLY A 142 -7.11 0.69 -21.43
CA GLY A 142 -6.79 2.01 -21.99
C GLY A 142 -6.32 3.04 -20.94
N VAL A 143 -5.84 2.58 -19.80
CA VAL A 143 -5.23 3.39 -18.72
C VAL A 143 -3.79 2.92 -18.52
N GLY A 144 -2.84 3.81 -18.28
CA GLY A 144 -1.46 3.44 -17.98
C GLY A 144 -1.25 3.00 -16.54
N ALA A 145 -0.35 2.04 -16.32
CA ALA A 145 0.11 1.66 -14.99
C ALA A 145 1.54 2.18 -14.73
N THR A 146 1.87 2.36 -13.45
CA THR A 146 3.17 2.86 -12.99
C THR A 146 3.76 1.91 -11.96
N MET A 147 4.78 1.14 -12.33
CA MET A 147 5.49 0.32 -11.35
C MET A 147 6.26 1.19 -10.37
N LYS A 148 6.06 0.99 -9.05
CA LYS A 148 6.73 1.79 -8.02
C LYS A 148 7.18 0.97 -6.79
N HIS A 149 8.20 1.38 -6.03
CA HIS A 149 9.17 2.44 -6.32
C HIS A 149 10.50 1.79 -6.69
N TYR A 150 11.01 2.13 -7.87
CA TYR A 150 12.17 1.52 -8.49
C TYR A 150 13.48 2.21 -8.03
N ALA A 151 14.27 1.65 -7.12
CA ALA A 151 14.14 0.36 -6.43
C ALA A 151 14.61 0.47 -4.96
N CYS A 152 14.38 -0.59 -4.18
CA CYS A 152 14.81 -0.74 -2.78
C CYS A 152 14.27 0.32 -1.79
N ASN A 153 13.10 0.89 -2.07
CA ASN A 153 12.37 1.73 -1.12
C ASN A 153 11.60 0.84 -0.11
N ASP A 154 12.33 0.03 0.67
CA ASP A 154 11.75 -1.05 1.48
C ASP A 154 11.52 -0.68 2.97
N LEU A 155 11.84 0.57 3.35
CA LEU A 155 11.51 1.19 4.65
C LEU A 155 11.28 2.71 4.48
N GLU A 156 10.69 3.38 5.46
CA GLU A 156 10.25 4.78 5.32
C GLU A 156 11.14 5.80 6.03
N GLN A 157 11.78 5.42 7.15
CA GLN A 157 12.63 6.33 7.93
C GLN A 157 13.75 6.91 7.05
N GLU A 158 13.85 8.24 6.96
CA GLU A 158 14.83 8.95 6.13
C GLU A 158 14.82 8.58 4.63
N ARG A 159 13.69 8.13 4.06
CA ARG A 159 13.60 7.65 2.66
C ARG A 159 14.16 8.56 1.57
N PHE A 160 14.19 9.87 1.77
CA PHE A 160 14.79 10.83 0.84
C PHE A 160 16.33 10.83 0.85
N ALA A 161 16.97 10.21 1.84
CA ALA A 161 18.39 10.39 2.11
C ALA A 161 19.16 9.08 2.27
N TYR A 162 18.52 8.02 2.78
CA TYR A 162 19.23 6.80 3.11
C TYR A 162 19.79 6.10 1.86
N ASP A 163 20.91 5.42 2.07
CA ASP A 163 21.60 4.65 1.05
C ASP A 163 21.56 3.15 1.34
N VAL A 164 20.90 2.41 0.44
CA VAL A 164 20.84 0.96 0.49
C VAL A 164 22.16 0.38 0.00
N GLN A 165 22.87 -0.30 0.89
CA GLN A 165 24.06 -1.05 0.58
C GLN A 165 23.66 -2.51 0.34
N VAL A 166 23.64 -2.93 -0.93
CA VAL A 166 23.12 -4.23 -1.38
C VAL A 166 24.01 -4.85 -2.44
N SER A 167 24.24 -6.17 -2.35
CA SER A 167 25.00 -6.92 -3.35
C SER A 167 24.29 -6.91 -4.70
N GLN A 168 25.03 -7.07 -5.80
CA GLN A 168 24.41 -7.15 -7.13
C GLN A 168 23.54 -8.40 -7.24
N ARG A 169 23.90 -9.47 -6.53
CA ARG A 169 23.10 -10.69 -6.48
C ARG A 169 21.74 -10.45 -5.84
N ALA A 170 21.70 -9.91 -4.63
CA ALA A 170 20.44 -9.65 -3.94
C ALA A 170 19.61 -8.59 -4.68
N LEU A 171 20.26 -7.53 -5.20
CA LEU A 171 19.63 -6.52 -6.04
C LEU A 171 18.86 -7.17 -7.21
N ARG A 172 19.50 -8.10 -7.93
CA ARG A 172 18.92 -8.76 -9.10
C ARG A 172 17.90 -9.84 -8.77
N GLU A 173 18.19 -10.70 -7.79
CA GLU A 173 17.36 -11.86 -7.44
C GLU A 173 16.13 -11.50 -6.59
N ILE A 174 16.19 -10.42 -5.82
CA ILE A 174 15.14 -10.04 -4.86
C ILE A 174 14.44 -8.74 -5.25
N TYR A 175 15.18 -7.63 -5.37
CA TYR A 175 14.56 -6.31 -5.39
C TYR A 175 14.21 -5.81 -6.79
N LEU A 176 14.98 -6.21 -7.81
CA LEU A 176 14.70 -5.90 -9.21
C LEU A 176 13.83 -6.95 -9.90
N GLU A 177 13.78 -8.18 -9.37
CA GLU A 177 13.04 -9.28 -9.99
C GLU A 177 11.53 -9.01 -10.18
N PRO A 178 10.79 -8.42 -9.22
CA PRO A 178 9.39 -8.06 -9.43
C PRO A 178 9.19 -7.11 -10.63
N PHE A 179 10.11 -6.15 -10.77
CA PHE A 179 10.09 -5.20 -11.87
C PHE A 179 10.48 -5.85 -13.20
N ARG A 180 11.48 -6.74 -13.22
CA ARG A 180 11.86 -7.51 -14.41
C ARG A 180 10.69 -8.34 -14.93
N LEU A 181 10.01 -9.05 -14.03
CA LEU A 181 8.84 -9.86 -14.34
C LEU A 181 7.68 -8.98 -14.83
N ALA A 182 7.45 -7.82 -14.23
CA ALA A 182 6.45 -6.88 -14.71
C ALA A 182 6.74 -6.40 -16.14
N VAL A 183 7.99 -6.01 -16.46
CA VAL A 183 8.36 -5.67 -17.85
C VAL A 183 8.13 -6.85 -18.78
N LYS A 184 8.62 -8.04 -18.40
CA LYS A 184 8.52 -9.27 -19.21
C LYS A 184 7.08 -9.66 -19.56
N TYR A 185 6.17 -9.56 -18.60
CA TYR A 185 4.81 -10.11 -18.73
C TYR A 185 3.72 -9.06 -18.94
N SER A 186 4.04 -7.76 -18.84
CA SER A 186 3.03 -6.70 -18.94
C SER A 186 3.47 -5.36 -19.54
N ASP A 187 4.77 -5.15 -19.79
CA ASP A 187 5.35 -3.90 -20.33
C ASP A 187 4.70 -2.61 -19.76
N PRO A 188 4.89 -2.30 -18.46
CA PRO A 188 4.28 -1.13 -17.82
C PRO A 188 4.64 0.16 -18.55
N LEU A 189 3.67 1.06 -18.75
CA LEU A 189 3.90 2.33 -19.44
C LEU A 189 4.78 3.28 -18.64
N LEU A 190 4.77 3.18 -17.31
CA LEU A 190 5.55 4.04 -16.43
C LEU A 190 6.30 3.27 -15.35
N PHE A 191 7.42 3.85 -14.94
CA PHE A 191 8.17 3.51 -13.74
C PHE A 191 8.34 4.74 -12.87
N MET A 192 8.06 4.63 -11.58
CA MET A 192 8.36 5.66 -10.61
C MET A 192 9.59 5.25 -9.80
N THR A 193 10.58 6.13 -9.75
CA THR A 193 11.84 5.88 -9.03
C THR A 193 11.65 5.91 -7.51
N GLY A 194 12.47 5.17 -6.77
CA GLY A 194 12.54 5.26 -5.31
C GLY A 194 13.10 6.60 -4.83
N TYR A 195 12.71 7.03 -3.63
CA TYR A 195 13.29 8.21 -2.98
C TYR A 195 14.77 8.00 -2.61
N ASN A 196 15.10 6.78 -2.21
CA ASN A 196 16.37 6.41 -1.61
C ASN A 196 17.53 6.35 -2.61
N LYS A 197 18.73 6.14 -2.07
CA LYS A 197 19.89 5.71 -2.84
C LYS A 197 20.00 4.19 -2.85
N VAL A 198 20.64 3.68 -3.89
CA VAL A 198 21.17 2.32 -3.96
C VAL A 198 22.65 2.44 -4.27
N ASN A 199 23.49 1.82 -3.45
CA ASN A 199 24.94 1.76 -3.59
C ASN A 199 25.58 3.13 -3.94
N GLY A 200 25.15 4.18 -3.26
CA GLY A 200 25.72 5.54 -3.33
C GLY A 200 25.00 6.53 -4.25
N HIS A 201 24.02 6.10 -5.04
CA HIS A 201 23.34 6.97 -6.01
C HIS A 201 21.82 6.98 -5.81
N HIS A 202 21.19 8.16 -5.81
CA HIS A 202 19.73 8.26 -5.77
C HIS A 202 19.12 7.57 -6.98
N CYS A 203 18.07 6.77 -6.77
CA CYS A 203 17.41 6.01 -7.82
C CYS A 203 16.97 6.89 -9.01
N SER A 204 16.49 8.11 -8.73
CA SER A 204 16.08 9.11 -9.71
C SER A 204 17.19 9.47 -10.72
N ALA A 205 18.46 9.41 -10.32
CA ALA A 205 19.62 9.73 -11.16
C ALA A 205 20.55 8.53 -11.35
N HIS A 206 20.10 7.30 -11.05
CA HIS A 206 20.97 6.14 -11.00
C HIS A 206 21.18 5.52 -12.38
N LYS A 207 22.36 5.73 -12.97
CA LYS A 207 22.72 5.21 -14.31
C LYS A 207 22.54 3.70 -14.45
N GLN A 208 23.07 2.90 -13.50
CA GLN A 208 22.94 1.44 -13.57
C GLN A 208 21.46 0.99 -13.58
N LEU A 209 20.65 1.48 -12.64
CA LEU A 209 19.25 1.06 -12.51
C LEU A 209 18.41 1.53 -13.70
N VAL A 210 18.44 2.82 -14.02
CA VAL A 210 17.52 3.41 -15.01
C VAL A 210 18.02 3.19 -16.43
N ASP A 211 19.20 3.69 -16.77
CA ASP A 211 19.72 3.63 -18.14
C ASP A 211 20.16 2.20 -18.51
N GLU A 212 21.05 1.60 -17.74
CA GLU A 212 21.71 0.34 -18.12
C GLU A 212 20.80 -0.88 -17.95
N ILE A 213 20.04 -0.98 -16.86
CA ILE A 213 19.17 -2.12 -16.58
C ILE A 213 17.79 -1.93 -17.20
N LEU A 214 17.02 -0.95 -16.76
CA LEU A 214 15.61 -0.80 -17.18
C LEU A 214 15.48 -0.50 -18.68
N LEU A 215 16.21 0.52 -19.17
CA LEU A 215 16.04 1.00 -20.55
C LEU A 215 16.86 0.20 -21.57
N LYS A 216 18.08 -0.25 -21.24
CA LYS A 216 18.96 -0.98 -22.17
C LYS A 216 18.89 -2.50 -22.03
N GLU A 217 19.10 -3.04 -20.83
CA GLU A 217 19.15 -4.50 -20.63
C GLU A 217 17.77 -5.15 -20.77
N TRP A 218 16.75 -4.57 -20.15
CA TRP A 218 15.36 -5.06 -20.25
C TRP A 218 14.62 -4.49 -21.46
N ASN A 219 15.22 -3.51 -22.14
CA ASN A 219 14.64 -2.82 -23.30
C ASN A 219 13.23 -2.28 -23.03
N SER A 220 12.98 -1.80 -21.80
CA SER A 220 11.69 -1.21 -21.44
C SER A 220 11.50 0.12 -22.16
N ARG A 221 10.25 0.38 -22.57
CA ARG A 221 9.85 1.65 -23.20
C ARG A 221 9.18 2.60 -22.23
N ALA A 222 9.10 2.22 -20.96
CA ALA A 222 8.35 2.92 -19.92
C ALA A 222 8.87 4.35 -19.70
N VAL A 223 7.99 5.34 -19.59
CA VAL A 223 8.36 6.69 -19.12
C VAL A 223 8.74 6.62 -17.65
N VAL A 224 9.90 7.17 -17.30
CA VAL A 224 10.42 7.17 -15.94
C VAL A 224 10.09 8.50 -15.29
N ILE A 225 9.40 8.45 -14.15
CA ILE A 225 9.04 9.64 -13.37
C ILE A 225 9.73 9.59 -12.00
N SER A 226 9.96 10.75 -11.41
CA SER A 226 10.33 10.81 -10.00
C SER A 226 9.13 10.40 -9.13
N ASP A 227 9.40 9.90 -7.92
CA ASP A 227 8.41 10.03 -6.85
C ASP A 227 8.22 11.53 -6.49
N TRP A 228 7.22 11.88 -5.69
CA TRP A 228 6.89 13.29 -5.37
C TRP A 228 8.04 13.96 -4.63
N TYR A 229 8.68 14.94 -5.27
CA TYR A 229 9.90 15.60 -4.81
C TYR A 229 11.14 14.67 -4.76
N GLY A 230 11.07 13.52 -5.42
CA GLY A 230 12.14 12.51 -5.48
C GLY A 230 13.23 12.77 -6.52
N THR A 231 13.12 13.84 -7.32
CA THR A 231 14.21 14.28 -8.19
C THR A 231 15.34 14.87 -7.34
N SER A 232 16.57 14.49 -7.63
CA SER A 232 17.74 14.90 -6.83
C SER A 232 18.87 15.56 -7.61
N HIS A 233 18.86 15.42 -8.94
CA HIS A 233 19.90 15.95 -9.82
C HIS A 233 19.27 16.45 -11.12
N THR A 234 19.74 17.58 -11.65
CA THR A 234 19.28 18.10 -12.94
C THR A 234 19.94 17.38 -14.11
N VAL A 235 21.28 17.40 -14.20
CA VAL A 235 22.02 16.85 -15.34
C VAL A 235 21.94 15.33 -15.34
N GLU A 236 22.33 14.68 -14.24
CA GLU A 236 22.35 13.22 -14.14
C GLU A 236 20.96 12.62 -14.29
N GLY A 237 19.92 13.23 -13.70
CA GLY A 237 18.54 12.76 -13.84
C GLY A 237 18.09 12.74 -15.31
N ILE A 238 18.29 13.85 -16.03
CA ILE A 238 17.92 13.95 -17.45
C ILE A 238 18.75 13.00 -18.32
N LYS A 239 20.06 12.89 -18.08
CA LYS A 239 20.94 12.03 -18.90
C LYS A 239 20.70 10.53 -18.65
N ASN A 240 20.47 10.15 -17.40
CA ASN A 240 20.33 8.75 -16.98
C ASN A 240 18.89 8.22 -17.17
N GLY A 241 17.95 9.07 -17.61
CA GLY A 241 16.67 8.62 -18.14
C GLY A 241 15.44 8.94 -17.29
N GLU A 242 15.54 9.80 -16.26
CA GLU A 242 14.36 10.35 -15.58
C GLU A 242 13.65 11.34 -16.52
N ASP A 243 12.50 10.95 -17.05
CA ASP A 243 11.80 11.68 -18.09
C ASP A 243 10.98 12.86 -17.53
N ILE A 244 10.29 12.70 -16.39
CA ILE A 244 9.44 13.75 -15.79
C ILE A 244 9.70 13.88 -14.27
N GLU A 245 9.99 15.09 -13.82
CA GLU A 245 9.98 15.49 -12.39
C GLU A 245 8.54 15.70 -11.92
N PHE A 246 8.14 15.07 -10.81
CA PHE A 246 6.88 15.27 -10.09
C PHE A 246 7.14 15.67 -8.63
N PRO A 247 6.27 16.51 -8.03
CA PRO A 247 5.20 17.29 -8.66
C PRO A 247 5.72 18.60 -9.27
N GLY A 248 4.82 19.33 -9.93
CA GLY A 248 5.02 20.74 -10.27
C GLY A 248 4.71 21.69 -9.10
N PRO A 249 5.18 22.94 -9.14
CA PRO A 249 6.12 23.48 -10.13
C PRO A 249 7.53 22.89 -10.00
N ALA A 250 8.24 22.78 -11.11
CA ALA A 250 9.58 22.19 -11.18
C ALA A 250 10.57 22.84 -10.20
N ARG A 251 11.40 22.01 -9.53
CA ARG A 251 12.51 22.48 -8.67
C ARG A 251 13.85 22.25 -9.35
N PHE A 252 14.06 21.07 -9.91
CA PHE A 252 15.32 20.67 -10.54
C PHE A 252 15.35 20.93 -12.04
N ARG A 253 14.20 21.20 -12.67
CA ARG A 253 14.09 21.39 -14.12
C ARG A 253 13.47 22.73 -14.51
N THR A 254 13.77 23.78 -13.75
CA THR A 254 13.37 25.14 -14.12
C THR A 254 14.00 25.54 -15.45
N LYS A 255 13.32 26.40 -16.21
CA LYS A 255 13.80 26.88 -17.51
C LYS A 255 15.17 27.55 -17.38
N GLU A 256 15.33 28.37 -16.35
CA GLU A 256 16.57 29.09 -16.05
C GLU A 256 17.72 28.11 -15.78
N LEU A 257 17.49 27.09 -14.94
CA LEU A 257 18.52 26.13 -14.56
C LEU A 257 18.97 25.27 -15.73
N VAL A 258 18.03 24.65 -16.45
CA VAL A 258 18.38 23.77 -17.58
C VAL A 258 19.06 24.54 -18.70
N LYS A 259 18.57 25.74 -19.04
CA LYS A 259 19.23 26.59 -20.07
C LYS A 259 20.62 27.02 -19.66
N HIS A 260 20.83 27.36 -18.38
CA HIS A 260 22.15 27.71 -17.88
C HIS A 260 23.12 26.54 -18.03
N LEU A 261 22.71 25.33 -17.63
CA LEU A 261 23.53 24.11 -17.73
C LEU A 261 23.88 23.74 -19.17
N LEU A 262 22.95 23.93 -20.11
CA LEU A 262 23.20 23.77 -21.55
C LEU A 262 24.19 24.83 -22.07
N PHE A 263 24.00 26.10 -21.69
CA PHE A 263 24.86 27.20 -22.12
C PHE A 263 26.29 27.06 -21.62
N CYS A 264 26.47 26.69 -20.34
CA CYS A 264 27.80 26.51 -19.75
C CYS A 264 28.43 25.17 -20.10
N LYS A 265 27.74 24.29 -20.86
CA LYS A 265 28.18 22.94 -21.22
C LYS A 265 28.55 22.11 -19.98
N ALA A 266 27.65 22.08 -19.00
CA ALA A 266 27.85 21.32 -17.78
C ALA A 266 28.27 19.87 -18.08
N GLU A 267 29.25 19.37 -17.35
CA GLU A 267 29.70 17.98 -17.45
C GLU A 267 28.94 17.14 -16.42
N ALA A 268 28.50 15.95 -16.82
CA ALA A 268 27.95 14.95 -15.91
C ALA A 268 29.08 14.24 -15.15
N ALA A 269 28.72 13.50 -14.10
CA ALA A 269 29.68 12.72 -13.32
C ALA A 269 30.55 11.72 -14.13
N ASP A 270 30.10 11.28 -15.31
CA ASP A 270 30.85 10.39 -16.21
C ASP A 270 31.79 11.14 -17.19
N GLY A 271 31.90 12.46 -17.06
CA GLY A 271 32.72 13.33 -17.90
C GLY A 271 32.09 13.68 -19.25
N THR A 272 30.85 13.24 -19.52
CA THR A 272 30.15 13.61 -20.76
C THR A 272 29.46 14.96 -20.62
N VAL A 273 29.44 15.73 -21.71
CA VAL A 273 28.79 17.05 -21.75
C VAL A 273 27.27 16.89 -21.78
N PHE A 274 26.56 17.75 -21.06
CA PHE A 274 25.12 17.91 -21.13
C PHE A 274 24.70 18.73 -22.35
N THR A 275 23.81 18.18 -23.16
CA THR A 275 23.45 18.72 -24.48
C THR A 275 21.94 18.80 -24.65
N GLU A 276 21.50 19.61 -25.63
CA GLU A 276 20.07 19.67 -25.97
C GLU A 276 19.54 18.31 -26.44
N HIS A 277 20.39 17.46 -27.01
CA HIS A 277 20.01 16.09 -27.36
C HIS A 277 19.56 15.28 -26.14
N ASP A 278 20.19 15.46 -24.98
CA ASP A 278 19.77 14.79 -23.74
C ASP A 278 18.34 15.21 -23.34
N VAL A 279 17.95 16.47 -23.59
CA VAL A 279 16.58 16.97 -23.40
C VAL A 279 15.64 16.39 -24.45
N ASP A 280 16.04 16.38 -25.73
CA ASP A 280 15.22 15.88 -26.84
C ASP A 280 14.80 14.43 -26.65
N VAL A 281 15.69 13.56 -26.18
CA VAL A 281 15.35 12.14 -25.99
C VAL A 281 14.29 11.96 -24.90
N ARG A 282 14.32 12.76 -23.81
CA ARG A 282 13.27 12.73 -22.78
C ARG A 282 11.94 13.24 -23.35
N VAL A 283 11.97 14.38 -24.02
CA VAL A 283 10.77 14.99 -24.63
C VAL A 283 10.14 14.06 -25.66
N GLU A 284 10.92 13.39 -26.50
CA GLU A 284 10.40 12.42 -27.47
C GLU A 284 9.62 11.30 -26.78
N LYS A 285 10.11 10.82 -25.64
CA LYS A 285 9.47 9.75 -24.87
C LYS A 285 8.16 10.22 -24.21
N ILE A 286 8.14 11.45 -23.70
CA ILE A 286 6.92 12.11 -23.20
C ILE A 286 5.89 12.28 -24.32
N LEU A 287 6.31 12.75 -25.51
CA LEU A 287 5.43 12.88 -26.67
C LEU A 287 4.89 11.53 -27.15
N LYS A 288 5.68 10.45 -27.07
CA LYS A 288 5.21 9.07 -27.35
C LYS A 288 4.14 8.62 -26.35
N LEU A 289 4.27 8.99 -25.07
CA LEU A 289 3.24 8.72 -24.06
C LEU A 289 1.96 9.52 -24.34
N VAL A 290 2.08 10.81 -24.66
CA VAL A 290 0.92 11.63 -25.07
C VAL A 290 0.27 11.04 -26.31
N LYS A 291 1.06 10.63 -27.32
CA LYS A 291 0.57 9.96 -28.51
C LYS A 291 -0.23 8.70 -28.17
N TYR A 292 0.25 7.86 -27.26
CA TYR A 292 -0.45 6.65 -26.83
C TYR A 292 -1.88 6.96 -26.36
N PHE A 293 -2.06 7.99 -25.52
CA PHE A 293 -3.39 8.39 -25.06
C PHE A 293 -4.21 9.15 -26.12
N VAL A 294 -3.58 9.91 -27.00
CA VAL A 294 -4.28 10.53 -28.15
C VAL A 294 -4.81 9.45 -29.09
N ASP A 295 -4.04 8.40 -29.36
CA ASP A 295 -4.44 7.30 -30.24
C ASP A 295 -5.59 6.48 -29.62
N ILE A 296 -5.56 6.23 -28.30
CA ILE A 296 -6.64 5.54 -27.57
C ILE A 296 -7.92 6.37 -27.54
N ASN A 297 -7.82 7.67 -27.26
CA ASN A 297 -8.99 8.54 -27.15
C ASN A 297 -9.50 9.02 -28.51
N GLY A 298 -8.70 8.88 -29.58
CA GLY A 298 -8.97 9.45 -30.89
C GLY A 298 -9.03 10.99 -30.88
N SER A 299 -8.51 11.64 -29.83
CA SER A 299 -8.60 13.08 -29.63
C SER A 299 -7.50 13.58 -28.68
N THR A 300 -7.10 14.83 -28.87
CA THR A 300 -6.27 15.61 -27.94
C THR A 300 -7.08 16.23 -26.79
N LYS A 301 -8.41 16.09 -26.79
CA LYS A 301 -9.28 16.64 -25.74
C LYS A 301 -9.64 15.57 -24.72
N PHE A 302 -8.86 15.51 -23.64
CA PHE A 302 -9.13 14.58 -22.54
C PHE A 302 -10.18 15.13 -21.56
N PRO A 303 -11.00 14.26 -20.97
CA PRO A 303 -11.94 14.65 -19.91
C PRO A 303 -11.16 15.15 -18.68
N LYS A 304 -11.80 16.02 -17.88
CA LYS A 304 -11.16 16.66 -16.70
C LYS A 304 -11.97 16.51 -15.42
N THR A 305 -13.20 16.01 -15.50
CA THR A 305 -14.13 15.92 -14.37
C THR A 305 -13.94 14.63 -13.61
N GLU A 306 -14.06 14.70 -12.28
CA GLU A 306 -14.12 13.52 -11.43
C GLU A 306 -15.56 13.27 -11.00
N ASP A 307 -15.97 12.01 -10.96
CA ASP A 307 -17.24 11.60 -10.37
C ASP A 307 -17.13 10.26 -9.62
N ASP A 308 -18.21 9.89 -8.94
CA ASP A 308 -18.39 8.69 -8.12
C ASP A 308 -19.38 7.70 -8.74
N LYS A 309 -19.68 7.81 -10.05
CA LYS A 309 -20.74 7.03 -10.71
C LYS A 309 -20.44 5.53 -10.80
N ASN A 310 -19.21 5.10 -10.49
CA ASN A 310 -18.87 3.68 -10.41
C ASN A 310 -19.14 3.07 -9.02
N ASP A 311 -19.72 3.84 -8.08
CA ASP A 311 -20.37 3.31 -6.89
C ASP A 311 -21.64 2.54 -7.29
N THR A 312 -21.45 1.28 -7.67
CA THR A 312 -22.52 0.42 -8.18
C THR A 312 -22.53 -0.93 -7.44
N PRO A 313 -23.69 -1.62 -7.38
CA PRO A 313 -23.75 -2.96 -6.80
C PRO A 313 -22.78 -3.97 -7.43
N LYS A 314 -22.42 -3.78 -8.72
CA LYS A 314 -21.43 -4.62 -9.41
C LYS A 314 -20.02 -4.38 -8.86
N THR A 315 -19.65 -3.12 -8.67
CA THR A 315 -18.37 -2.72 -8.02
C THR A 315 -18.32 -3.28 -6.60
N SER A 316 -19.35 -3.03 -5.80
CA SER A 316 -19.48 -3.57 -4.43
C SER A 316 -19.34 -5.10 -4.40
N SER A 317 -20.06 -5.83 -5.25
CA SER A 317 -19.99 -7.29 -5.28
C SER A 317 -18.59 -7.81 -5.62
N PHE A 318 -17.89 -7.15 -6.53
CA PHE A 318 -16.54 -7.55 -6.92
C PHE A 318 -15.51 -7.21 -5.83
N LEU A 319 -15.60 -6.04 -5.19
CA LEU A 319 -14.74 -5.68 -4.05
C LEU A 319 -14.92 -6.67 -2.90
N ARG A 320 -16.15 -7.10 -2.63
CA ARG A 320 -16.46 -8.13 -1.63
C ARG A 320 -15.89 -9.50 -2.00
N GLU A 321 -16.00 -9.92 -3.26
CA GLU A 321 -15.38 -11.17 -3.74
C GLU A 321 -13.87 -11.14 -3.53
N LEU A 322 -13.23 -10.05 -3.98
CA LEU A 322 -11.79 -9.85 -3.87
C LEU A 322 -11.33 -9.87 -2.40
N ALA A 323 -11.99 -9.09 -1.53
CA ALA A 323 -11.68 -9.07 -0.10
C ALA A 323 -11.90 -10.44 0.56
N SER A 324 -12.96 -11.17 0.21
CA SER A 324 -13.24 -12.50 0.79
C SER A 324 -12.21 -13.54 0.35
N GLU A 325 -11.73 -13.46 -0.88
CA GLU A 325 -10.71 -14.37 -1.41
C GLU A 325 -9.30 -14.05 -0.89
N SER A 326 -9.05 -12.81 -0.49
CA SER A 326 -7.80 -12.38 0.15
C SER A 326 -7.64 -12.86 1.60
N ILE A 327 -8.75 -13.16 2.30
CA ILE A 327 -8.72 -13.58 3.71
C ILE A 327 -7.99 -14.93 3.86
N VAL A 328 -7.09 -15.00 4.84
CA VAL A 328 -6.33 -16.21 5.18
C VAL A 328 -6.82 -16.77 6.51
N LEU A 329 -7.27 -18.02 6.51
CA LEU A 329 -7.56 -18.75 7.74
C LEU A 329 -6.24 -19.32 8.29
N LEU A 330 -5.78 -18.80 9.42
CA LEU A 330 -4.49 -19.18 10.02
C LEU A 330 -4.62 -20.37 10.97
N LYS A 331 -5.74 -20.45 11.67
CA LYS A 331 -5.98 -21.52 12.66
C LYS A 331 -7.47 -21.83 12.74
N ASN A 332 -7.84 -23.11 12.83
CA ASN A 332 -9.21 -23.56 13.07
C ASN A 332 -9.22 -24.94 13.73
N GLU A 333 -9.11 -24.97 15.05
CA GLU A 333 -9.20 -26.16 15.88
C GLU A 333 -10.64 -26.35 16.38
N ASN A 334 -11.00 -27.59 16.73
CA ASN A 334 -12.31 -27.94 17.31
C ASN A 334 -13.53 -27.53 16.46
N ASN A 335 -13.34 -27.29 15.16
CA ASN A 335 -14.38 -26.82 14.23
C ASN A 335 -15.10 -25.56 14.77
N VAL A 336 -14.35 -24.61 15.34
CA VAL A 336 -14.93 -23.34 15.79
C VAL A 336 -15.54 -22.57 14.61
N LEU A 337 -14.85 -22.56 13.46
CA LEU A 337 -15.37 -22.01 12.21
C LEU A 337 -15.77 -23.12 11.23
N PRO A 338 -16.78 -22.86 10.36
CA PRO A 338 -17.58 -21.64 10.28
C PRO A 338 -18.63 -21.53 11.39
N LEU A 339 -18.97 -20.31 11.79
CA LEU A 339 -20.10 -20.02 12.68
C LEU A 339 -21.44 -20.16 11.94
N LYS A 340 -22.53 -20.30 12.70
CA LYS A 340 -23.90 -20.23 12.16
C LYS A 340 -24.50 -18.87 12.47
N THR A 341 -25.32 -18.35 11.57
CA THR A 341 -26.02 -17.07 11.78
C THR A 341 -27.04 -17.11 12.93
N THR A 342 -27.37 -18.30 13.44
CA THR A 342 -28.23 -18.52 14.60
C THR A 342 -27.47 -18.68 15.92
N ASP A 343 -26.14 -18.69 15.91
CA ASP A 343 -25.34 -18.81 17.13
C ASP A 343 -25.55 -17.58 18.03
N ASP A 344 -25.46 -17.77 19.34
CA ASP A 344 -25.40 -16.65 20.28
C ASP A 344 -23.99 -16.05 20.27
N ILE A 345 -23.88 -14.84 19.71
CA ILE A 345 -22.59 -14.18 19.45
C ILE A 345 -22.49 -12.83 20.16
N VAL A 346 -21.28 -12.53 20.61
CA VAL A 346 -20.85 -11.16 20.96
C VAL A 346 -19.68 -10.75 20.09
N VAL A 347 -19.71 -9.51 19.60
CA VAL A 347 -18.60 -8.91 18.86
C VAL A 347 -17.78 -8.07 19.82
N ILE A 348 -16.47 -8.32 19.89
CA ILE A 348 -15.56 -7.66 20.82
C ILE A 348 -14.40 -7.04 20.04
N GLY A 349 -13.86 -5.93 20.54
CA GLY A 349 -12.52 -5.51 20.19
C GLY A 349 -12.45 -4.12 19.57
N PRO A 350 -11.24 -3.53 19.57
CA PRO A 350 -11.02 -2.17 19.11
C PRO A 350 -11.31 -1.98 17.62
N ASN A 351 -11.07 -3.01 16.80
CA ASN A 351 -11.24 -2.92 15.34
C ASN A 351 -12.65 -3.31 14.86
N ALA A 352 -13.52 -3.81 15.75
CA ALA A 352 -14.85 -4.29 15.35
C ALA A 352 -15.71 -3.19 14.71
N LYS A 353 -15.64 -1.95 15.20
CA LYS A 353 -16.35 -0.80 14.61
C LYS A 353 -15.41 0.18 13.90
N ALA A 354 -14.17 -0.23 13.64
CA ALA A 354 -13.20 0.60 12.93
C ALA A 354 -13.35 0.43 11.41
N ALA A 355 -13.25 1.54 10.67
CA ALA A 355 -13.30 1.56 9.21
C ALA A 355 -11.88 1.45 8.59
N ASN A 356 -11.14 0.39 8.95
CA ASN A 356 -9.76 0.17 8.50
C ASN A 356 -9.70 -0.35 7.05
N ALA A 357 -10.08 0.49 6.08
CA ALA A 357 -10.16 0.13 4.67
C ALA A 357 -8.78 -0.05 4.00
N SER A 358 -7.79 0.76 4.38
CA SER A 358 -6.41 0.74 3.84
C SER A 358 -5.39 1.05 4.93
N GLY A 359 -4.10 0.90 4.60
CA GLY A 359 -3.03 1.58 5.33
C GLY A 359 -3.00 3.08 5.03
N GLY A 360 -2.12 3.81 5.71
CA GLY A 360 -2.01 5.27 5.60
C GLY A 360 -1.17 5.77 4.43
N GLY A 361 -1.35 7.04 4.07
CA GLY A 361 -0.52 7.74 3.09
C GLY A 361 -1.11 7.78 1.67
N SER A 362 -0.26 7.78 0.65
CA SER A 362 -0.66 7.96 -0.76
C SER A 362 -1.55 6.83 -1.29
N ALA A 363 -1.56 5.66 -0.65
CA ALA A 363 -2.49 4.59 -0.98
C ALA A 363 -3.90 4.81 -0.40
N SER A 364 -4.09 5.74 0.53
CA SER A 364 -5.41 6.04 1.10
C SER A 364 -6.25 6.95 0.19
N MET A 365 -7.57 6.91 0.38
CA MET A 365 -8.53 7.70 -0.37
C MET A 365 -9.85 7.90 0.39
N SER A 366 -10.65 8.87 -0.05
CA SER A 366 -12.05 8.98 0.35
C SER A 366 -12.86 7.85 -0.28
N SER A 367 -13.20 6.81 0.48
CA SER A 367 -13.99 5.68 -0.03
C SER A 367 -15.47 6.04 -0.24
N TYR A 368 -16.16 5.38 -1.18
CA TYR A 368 -17.63 5.47 -1.30
C TYR A 368 -18.33 5.26 0.05
N TYR A 369 -17.91 4.18 0.71
CA TYR A 369 -18.28 3.77 2.06
C TYR A 369 -17.23 2.77 2.58
N THR A 370 -17.32 2.40 3.85
CA THR A 370 -16.57 1.28 4.41
C THR A 370 -17.49 0.51 5.36
N VAL A 371 -17.72 -0.77 5.08
CA VAL A 371 -18.49 -1.65 5.96
C VAL A 371 -17.58 -2.13 7.09
N THR A 372 -17.86 -1.73 8.33
CA THR A 372 -17.06 -2.19 9.48
C THR A 372 -17.26 -3.68 9.73
N PRO A 373 -16.32 -4.37 10.41
CA PRO A 373 -16.51 -5.79 10.75
C PRO A 373 -17.81 -6.05 11.51
N TYR A 374 -18.16 -5.18 12.46
CA TYR A 374 -19.41 -5.23 13.21
C TYR A 374 -20.63 -5.13 12.29
N ASP A 375 -20.65 -4.15 11.38
CA ASP A 375 -21.77 -3.96 10.46
C ASP A 375 -21.93 -5.15 9.52
N GLY A 376 -20.82 -5.70 9.00
CA GLY A 376 -20.84 -6.90 8.17
C GLY A 376 -21.39 -8.13 8.90
N ILE A 377 -21.00 -8.34 10.16
CA ILE A 377 -21.51 -9.42 11.01
C ILE A 377 -23.00 -9.21 11.31
N ALA A 378 -23.40 -7.99 11.68
CA ALA A 378 -24.79 -7.61 11.95
C ALA A 378 -25.69 -7.84 10.72
N ASN A 379 -25.22 -7.43 9.54
CA ASN A 379 -25.88 -7.68 8.26
C ASN A 379 -26.05 -9.18 7.98
N ALA A 380 -25.01 -9.99 8.21
CA ALA A 380 -25.05 -11.43 7.94
C ALA A 380 -26.03 -12.20 8.84
N VAL A 381 -26.19 -11.79 10.10
CA VAL A 381 -27.16 -12.39 11.02
C VAL A 381 -28.56 -11.75 10.96
N GLY A 382 -28.74 -10.71 10.14
CA GLY A 382 -30.02 -10.01 9.97
C GLY A 382 -30.47 -9.23 11.20
N LYS A 383 -29.54 -8.73 12.02
CA LYS A 383 -29.84 -7.89 13.19
C LYS A 383 -29.29 -6.48 12.99
N LYS A 384 -30.06 -5.47 13.41
CA LYS A 384 -29.59 -4.08 13.42
C LYS A 384 -28.52 -3.84 14.48
N ASP A 385 -28.70 -4.47 15.65
CA ASP A 385 -27.82 -4.31 16.80
C ASP A 385 -27.41 -5.69 17.33
N LEU A 386 -26.11 -5.84 17.61
CA LEU A 386 -25.50 -7.00 18.22
C LEU A 386 -24.84 -6.61 19.55
N PRO A 387 -24.77 -7.53 20.53
CA PRO A 387 -23.95 -7.33 21.71
C PRO A 387 -22.53 -6.96 21.28
N TYR A 388 -22.06 -5.81 21.78
CA TYR A 388 -20.76 -5.25 21.44
C TYR A 388 -20.08 -4.63 22.65
N ILE A 389 -18.77 -4.83 22.75
CA ILE A 389 -17.91 -4.06 23.65
C ILE A 389 -16.52 -3.88 23.03
N LYS A 390 -15.97 -2.66 23.10
CA LYS A 390 -14.66 -2.33 22.53
C LYS A 390 -13.51 -3.06 23.25
N GLY A 391 -13.59 -3.16 24.57
CA GLY A 391 -12.59 -3.81 25.43
C GLY A 391 -11.37 -2.94 25.72
N CYS A 392 -10.65 -2.51 24.69
CA CYS A 392 -9.52 -1.60 24.85
C CYS A 392 -9.39 -0.65 23.64
N ASP A 393 -8.50 0.34 23.75
CA ASP A 393 -8.10 1.18 22.63
C ASP A 393 -6.89 0.60 21.88
N ASN A 394 -6.76 0.90 20.59
CA ASN A 394 -5.63 0.52 19.74
C ASN A 394 -5.13 1.64 18.80
N HIS A 395 -5.59 2.88 19.00
CA HIS A 395 -5.20 4.02 18.18
C HIS A 395 -3.75 4.44 18.45
N LYS A 396 -3.05 4.97 17.44
CA LYS A 396 -1.73 5.55 17.61
C LYS A 396 -1.85 6.94 18.23
N ALA A 397 -2.65 7.80 17.62
CA ALA A 397 -3.04 9.11 18.15
C ALA A 397 -4.55 9.14 18.41
N LEU A 398 -5.03 10.06 19.25
CA LEU A 398 -6.46 10.27 19.42
C LEU A 398 -7.09 10.73 18.10
N ASN A 399 -8.31 10.29 17.85
CA ASN A 399 -9.07 10.61 16.66
C ASN A 399 -10.57 10.70 17.00
N ASN A 400 -11.44 10.82 15.99
CA ASN A 400 -12.90 10.70 16.09
C ASN A 400 -13.62 11.81 16.90
N LEU A 401 -13.06 13.03 17.03
CA LEU A 401 -13.75 14.15 17.68
C LEU A 401 -14.84 14.78 16.78
N PHE A 402 -14.49 15.19 15.56
CA PHE A 402 -15.41 15.88 14.65
C PHE A 402 -16.61 15.02 14.25
N GLU A 403 -16.40 13.72 14.06
CA GLU A 403 -17.42 12.71 13.77
C GLU A 403 -18.50 12.63 14.86
N GLN A 404 -18.16 13.01 16.10
CA GLN A 404 -19.08 13.02 17.24
C GLN A 404 -19.75 14.37 17.46
N CYS A 405 -19.29 15.42 16.77
CA CYS A 405 -19.79 16.78 16.95
C CYS A 405 -21.07 17.05 16.14
N THR A 406 -21.87 18.00 16.62
CA THR A 406 -22.89 18.70 15.83
C THR A 406 -22.40 20.11 15.49
N ASN A 407 -22.88 20.70 14.40
CA ASN A 407 -22.44 22.02 13.96
C ASN A 407 -23.63 22.94 13.64
N THR A 408 -23.34 24.24 13.48
CA THR A 408 -24.37 25.26 13.20
C THR A 408 -24.61 25.51 11.70
N LEU A 409 -23.75 25.01 10.81
CA LEU A 409 -23.87 25.22 9.35
C LEU A 409 -24.87 24.25 8.72
N LYS A 410 -24.74 22.97 9.03
CA LYS A 410 -25.63 21.88 8.60
C LYS A 410 -25.94 20.98 9.82
N PRO A 411 -26.93 21.35 10.66
CA PRO A 411 -27.22 20.66 11.93
C PRO A 411 -27.57 19.18 11.81
N GLU A 412 -28.02 18.74 10.63
CA GLU A 412 -28.34 17.36 10.28
C GLU A 412 -27.11 16.50 9.98
N VAL A 413 -25.95 17.12 9.74
CA VAL A 413 -24.68 16.46 9.42
C VAL A 413 -23.78 16.47 10.65
N LYS A 414 -23.23 15.31 11.00
CA LYS A 414 -22.20 15.21 12.05
C LYS A 414 -20.89 15.82 11.55
N GLY A 415 -20.20 16.56 12.40
CA GLY A 415 -19.01 17.31 12.02
C GLY A 415 -18.90 18.65 12.74
N VAL A 416 -17.95 19.44 12.27
CA VAL A 416 -17.70 20.82 12.71
C VAL A 416 -17.81 21.78 11.53
N ALA A 417 -18.28 23.00 11.80
CA ALA A 417 -18.22 24.10 10.85
C ALA A 417 -16.77 24.53 10.65
N PHE A 418 -16.31 24.62 9.42
CA PHE A 418 -14.97 25.06 9.04
C PHE A 418 -15.06 26.38 8.29
N ARG A 419 -14.26 27.37 8.72
CA ARG A 419 -14.27 28.72 8.15
C ARG A 419 -12.84 29.20 7.95
N THR A 420 -12.51 29.71 6.75
CA THR A 420 -11.15 30.17 6.41
C THR A 420 -11.04 31.69 6.29
N TYR A 421 -9.92 32.25 6.72
CA TYR A 421 -9.67 33.69 6.78
C TYR A 421 -8.25 34.00 6.30
N ILE A 422 -8.05 35.18 5.70
CA ILE A 422 -6.72 35.68 5.34
C ILE A 422 -6.12 36.42 6.52
N GLY A 423 -6.94 37.21 7.23
CA GLY A 423 -6.54 37.91 8.44
C GLY A 423 -6.13 36.96 9.57
N GLU A 424 -5.14 37.38 10.36
CA GLU A 424 -4.68 36.64 11.54
C GLU A 424 -5.69 36.68 12.69
N GLN A 425 -6.48 37.76 12.77
CA GLN A 425 -7.57 37.90 13.73
C GLN A 425 -8.87 37.45 13.07
N LEU A 426 -9.24 36.20 13.29
CA LEU A 426 -10.43 35.55 12.72
C LEU A 426 -11.69 36.43 12.86
N GLY A 427 -12.19 36.94 11.72
CA GLY A 427 -13.42 37.75 11.66
C GLY A 427 -13.30 39.19 12.16
N ALA A 428 -12.07 39.70 12.41
CA ALA A 428 -11.85 41.09 12.77
C ALA A 428 -12.28 42.04 11.64
N ASP A 429 -12.67 43.27 12.00
CA ASP A 429 -13.09 44.32 11.08
C ASP A 429 -14.21 43.91 10.08
N GLY A 430 -14.99 42.88 10.43
CA GLY A 430 -16.06 42.35 9.57
C GLY A 430 -15.55 41.44 8.44
N GLU A 431 -14.31 40.93 8.53
CA GLU A 431 -13.78 39.94 7.59
C GLU A 431 -14.71 38.72 7.52
N LYS A 432 -15.15 38.40 6.30
CA LYS A 432 -15.95 37.20 6.04
C LYS A 432 -15.03 36.05 5.64
N PRO A 433 -15.37 34.82 6.05
CA PRO A 433 -14.61 33.67 5.61
C PRO A 433 -14.67 33.55 4.08
N PHE A 434 -13.56 33.16 3.45
CA PHE A 434 -13.53 32.96 2.01
C PHE A 434 -14.03 31.57 1.60
N LYS A 435 -13.99 30.60 2.53
CA LYS A 435 -14.61 29.28 2.42
C LYS A 435 -15.34 28.95 3.72
N GLU A 436 -16.52 28.36 3.60
CA GLU A 436 -17.25 27.73 4.70
C GLU A 436 -17.69 26.33 4.28
N GLU A 437 -17.43 25.32 5.12
CA GLU A 437 -17.84 23.94 4.85
C GLU A 437 -18.09 23.17 6.16
N VAL A 438 -18.67 21.97 6.09
CA VAL A 438 -18.75 21.05 7.23
C VAL A 438 -17.69 19.97 7.09
N ILE A 439 -16.86 19.83 8.12
CA ILE A 439 -15.80 18.83 8.18
C ILE A 439 -16.28 17.70 9.07
N GLU A 440 -16.50 16.55 8.44
CA GLU A 440 -17.03 15.35 9.11
C GLU A 440 -15.93 14.53 9.79
N LYS A 441 -14.69 14.63 9.28
CA LYS A 441 -13.58 13.76 9.69
C LYS A 441 -12.54 14.52 10.49
N SER A 442 -12.06 13.89 11.54
CA SER A 442 -11.08 14.45 12.47
C SER A 442 -9.66 14.55 11.93
N TYR A 443 -9.32 13.72 10.93
CA TYR A 443 -8.10 13.88 10.13
C TYR A 443 -8.41 14.78 8.92
N VAL A 444 -7.83 15.97 8.90
CA VAL A 444 -8.10 17.04 7.94
C VAL A 444 -6.82 17.36 7.17
N PRO A 445 -6.45 16.54 6.16
CA PRO A 445 -5.32 16.85 5.29
C PRO A 445 -5.71 18.01 4.38
N MET A 446 -4.81 18.98 4.25
CA MET A 446 -4.98 20.17 3.41
C MET A 446 -3.81 20.35 2.44
N PHE A 447 -2.99 19.32 2.20
CA PHE A 447 -1.77 19.45 1.37
C PHE A 447 -2.01 20.15 0.02
N ASP A 448 -3.13 19.84 -0.62
CA ASP A 448 -3.54 20.33 -1.93
C ASP A 448 -4.78 21.24 -1.90
N PHE A 449 -5.06 21.85 -0.75
CA PHE A 449 -6.10 22.87 -0.62
C PHE A 449 -5.70 24.12 -1.41
N GLU A 450 -6.58 24.57 -2.29
CA GLU A 450 -6.36 25.74 -3.14
C GLU A 450 -7.60 26.63 -3.19
N ASP A 451 -7.38 27.94 -3.25
CA ASP A 451 -8.41 28.95 -3.41
C ASP A 451 -7.79 30.17 -4.11
N GLU A 452 -8.56 30.92 -4.87
CA GLU A 452 -8.09 32.11 -5.61
C GLU A 452 -7.56 33.22 -4.67
N LYS A 453 -7.96 33.21 -3.40
CA LYS A 453 -7.48 34.15 -2.39
C LYS A 453 -6.16 33.74 -1.74
N LEU A 454 -5.72 32.50 -1.92
CA LEU A 454 -4.43 32.04 -1.40
C LEU A 454 -3.30 32.50 -2.30
N ASP A 455 -2.28 33.10 -1.71
CA ASP A 455 -1.04 33.42 -2.41
C ASP A 455 -0.19 32.17 -2.66
N ALA A 456 0.96 32.36 -3.31
CA ALA A 456 1.92 31.29 -3.57
C ALA A 456 2.52 30.70 -2.27
N GLU A 457 2.51 31.44 -1.16
CA GLU A 457 2.96 30.94 0.14
C GLU A 457 1.89 30.09 0.84
N LYS A 458 0.64 30.10 0.35
CA LYS A 458 -0.48 29.31 0.89
C LYS A 458 -0.76 29.67 2.37
N ARG A 459 -0.64 30.95 2.75
CA ARG A 459 -0.92 31.44 4.10
C ARG A 459 -2.40 31.71 4.33
N PHE A 460 -2.99 31.05 5.34
CA PHE A 460 -4.33 31.36 5.84
C PHE A 460 -4.53 30.85 7.27
N HIS A 461 -5.62 31.31 7.89
CA HIS A 461 -6.11 30.81 9.16
C HIS A 461 -7.45 30.11 8.97
N ALA A 462 -7.76 29.14 9.81
CA ALA A 462 -9.06 28.49 9.82
C ALA A 462 -9.60 28.30 11.23
N LEU A 463 -10.92 28.19 11.28
CA LEU A 463 -11.69 28.01 12.48
C LEU A 463 -12.60 26.80 12.32
N PHE A 464 -12.44 25.81 13.19
CA PHE A 464 -13.35 24.68 13.31
C PHE A 464 -14.23 24.87 14.55
N GLU A 465 -15.55 24.81 14.38
CA GLU A 465 -16.53 25.07 15.45
C GLU A 465 -17.65 24.04 15.46
N GLY A 466 -17.94 23.48 16.63
CA GLY A 466 -19.07 22.57 16.81
C GLY A 466 -19.34 22.30 18.28
N PHE A 467 -20.17 21.30 18.54
CA PHE A 467 -20.57 20.90 19.89
C PHE A 467 -20.38 19.40 20.08
N PHE A 468 -19.59 19.04 21.09
CA PHE A 468 -19.42 17.65 21.53
C PHE A 468 -20.32 17.39 22.74
N THR A 469 -21.08 16.30 22.71
CA THR A 469 -21.96 15.89 23.82
C THR A 469 -21.54 14.50 24.29
N PRO A 470 -20.89 14.35 25.46
CA PRO A 470 -20.46 13.06 25.95
C PRO A 470 -21.67 12.21 26.39
N GLU A 471 -21.59 10.91 26.17
CA GLU A 471 -22.63 9.95 26.60
C GLU A 471 -22.49 9.58 28.09
N GLU A 472 -21.28 9.67 28.63
CA GLU A 472 -20.96 9.34 30.03
C GLU A 472 -20.21 10.49 30.71
N SER A 473 -20.46 10.72 31.99
CA SER A 473 -19.69 11.69 32.78
C SER A 473 -18.31 11.13 33.12
N GLY A 474 -17.29 11.98 33.09
CA GLY A 474 -15.94 11.58 33.51
C GLY A 474 -14.84 12.48 32.97
N VAL A 475 -13.60 12.05 33.17
CA VAL A 475 -12.43 12.70 32.57
C VAL A 475 -12.36 12.30 31.11
N TYR A 476 -12.30 13.29 30.22
CA TYR A 476 -12.02 13.13 28.80
C TYR A 476 -10.65 13.68 28.48
N GLU A 477 -9.97 13.01 27.55
CA GLU A 477 -8.74 13.47 26.94
C GLU A 477 -9.01 13.93 25.51
N PHE A 478 -8.41 15.05 25.15
CA PHE A 478 -8.48 15.65 23.82
C PHE A 478 -7.06 15.72 23.26
N GLY A 479 -6.87 15.14 22.08
CA GLY A 479 -5.58 15.11 21.38
C GLY A 479 -5.58 16.06 20.18
N CYS A 480 -4.41 16.59 19.85
CA CYS A 480 -4.20 17.31 18.61
C CYS A 480 -2.80 17.04 18.03
N GLN A 481 -2.74 16.82 16.71
CA GLN A 481 -1.55 16.85 15.88
C GLN A 481 -1.77 17.83 14.73
N VAL A 482 -0.72 18.48 14.26
CA VAL A 482 -0.81 19.51 13.23
C VAL A 482 0.45 19.59 12.38
N LEU A 483 0.28 19.83 11.08
CA LEU A 483 1.26 20.45 10.18
C LEU A 483 0.76 21.86 9.88
N GLY A 484 1.34 22.86 10.54
CA GLY A 484 0.75 24.20 10.72
C GLY A 484 0.80 24.58 12.19
N THR A 485 -0.18 25.33 12.69
CA THR A 485 -0.37 25.55 14.13
C THR A 485 -1.81 25.28 14.51
N ALA A 486 -2.07 24.84 15.75
CA ALA A 486 -3.42 24.63 16.24
C ALA A 486 -3.59 25.00 17.72
N LEU A 487 -4.75 25.54 18.07
CA LEU A 487 -5.19 25.73 19.46
C LEU A 487 -6.59 25.13 19.61
N LEU A 488 -6.74 24.14 20.49
CA LEU A 488 -8.01 23.46 20.75
C LEU A 488 -8.60 23.91 22.09
N TYR A 489 -9.81 24.45 22.04
CA TYR A 489 -10.59 24.89 23.19
C TYR A 489 -11.84 24.03 23.36
N VAL A 490 -12.23 23.84 24.62
CA VAL A 490 -13.49 23.22 25.03
C VAL A 490 -14.20 24.16 26.00
N ASP A 491 -15.40 24.64 25.65
CA ASP A 491 -16.17 25.65 26.43
C ASP A 491 -15.31 26.88 26.79
N GLY A 492 -14.58 27.43 25.81
CA GLY A 492 -13.69 28.58 25.98
C GLY A 492 -12.39 28.33 26.76
N LYS A 493 -12.18 27.13 27.31
CA LYS A 493 -10.93 26.76 27.99
C LYS A 493 -9.95 26.14 27.01
N LEU A 494 -8.72 26.67 26.94
CA LEU A 494 -7.64 26.08 26.15
C LEU A 494 -7.25 24.71 26.72
N ILE A 495 -7.41 23.65 25.93
CA ILE A 495 -7.11 22.26 26.32
C ILE A 495 -5.80 21.79 25.69
N VAL A 496 -5.57 22.09 24.42
CA VAL A 496 -4.32 21.73 23.72
C VAL A 496 -3.75 22.94 22.99
N ASN A 497 -2.45 23.20 23.20
CA ASN A 497 -1.69 24.21 22.49
C ASN A 497 -0.67 23.52 21.58
N GLN A 498 -0.88 23.56 20.26
CA GLN A 498 0.03 23.13 19.19
C GLN A 498 0.52 24.33 18.36
N LYS A 499 0.56 25.52 18.97
CA LYS A 499 1.12 26.74 18.39
C LYS A 499 2.52 27.02 18.94
N ASP A 500 2.66 26.95 20.26
CA ASP A 500 3.90 27.32 20.94
C ASP A 500 4.80 26.10 21.17
N ASN A 501 6.11 26.27 21.02
CA ASN A 501 7.14 25.26 21.33
C ASN A 501 6.92 23.90 20.63
N GLN A 502 6.54 23.89 19.36
CA GLN A 502 6.17 22.65 18.66
C GLN A 502 7.31 21.61 18.65
N GLU A 503 6.93 20.34 18.72
CA GLU A 503 7.85 19.20 18.64
C GLU A 503 7.55 18.41 17.37
N LYS A 504 8.56 18.16 16.53
CA LYS A 504 8.43 17.38 15.29
C LYS A 504 8.09 15.92 15.62
N GLY A 505 7.11 15.37 14.93
CA GLY A 505 6.65 13.99 15.10
C GLY A 505 6.37 13.30 13.78
N THR A 506 5.60 12.21 13.83
CA THR A 506 5.35 11.37 12.64
C THR A 506 4.06 11.73 11.89
N SER A 507 3.29 12.73 12.33
CA SER A 507 2.03 13.09 11.67
C SER A 507 2.28 13.72 10.29
N PHE A 508 1.32 13.61 9.38
CA PHE A 508 1.39 14.21 8.03
C PHE A 508 2.71 13.87 7.31
N PHE A 509 2.99 12.58 7.12
CA PHE A 509 4.22 12.10 6.48
C PHE A 509 5.51 12.56 7.18
N SER A 510 5.54 12.47 8.52
CA SER A 510 6.68 12.91 9.34
C SER A 510 7.05 14.40 9.18
N SER A 511 6.11 15.21 8.70
CA SER A 511 6.27 16.66 8.54
C SER A 511 5.57 17.45 9.65
N GLY A 512 4.63 16.84 10.36
CA GLY A 512 3.85 17.47 11.42
C GLY A 512 4.43 17.30 12.83
N THR A 513 3.61 17.61 13.82
CA THR A 513 3.94 17.56 15.24
C THR A 513 3.74 16.17 15.87
N THR A 514 4.36 15.95 17.04
CA THR A 514 3.93 14.91 18.00
C THR A 514 2.52 15.22 18.51
N GLU A 515 1.82 14.23 19.05
CA GLU A 515 0.51 14.47 19.67
C GLU A 515 0.66 15.20 21.01
N ARG A 516 -0.18 16.22 21.22
CA ARG A 516 -0.38 16.82 22.54
C ARG A 516 -1.79 16.51 23.04
N ILE A 517 -1.88 16.16 24.33
CA ILE A 517 -3.12 15.75 24.97
C ILE A 517 -3.42 16.67 26.16
N GLY A 518 -4.65 17.17 26.21
CA GLY A 518 -5.21 17.87 27.36
C GLY A 518 -6.40 17.13 27.94
N LYS A 519 -6.72 17.37 29.21
CA LYS A 519 -7.80 16.65 29.92
C LYS A 519 -8.80 17.60 30.57
N ILE A 520 -10.07 17.21 30.57
CA ILE A 520 -11.17 17.96 31.21
C ILE A 520 -12.26 17.01 31.70
N ASN A 521 -12.93 17.36 32.81
CA ASN A 521 -14.11 16.65 33.27
C ASN A 521 -15.34 17.12 32.49
N LEU A 522 -16.09 16.20 31.93
CA LEU A 522 -17.34 16.47 31.23
C LEU A 522 -18.52 15.72 31.87
N GLU A 523 -19.71 16.25 31.69
CA GLU A 523 -20.98 15.71 32.19
C GLU A 523 -21.80 15.13 31.05
N ALA A 524 -22.30 13.90 31.23
CA ALA A 524 -23.15 13.21 30.25
C ALA A 524 -24.33 14.07 29.80
N GLY A 525 -24.57 14.11 28.49
CA GLY A 525 -25.71 14.82 27.89
C GLY A 525 -25.57 16.34 27.83
N LYS A 526 -24.53 16.94 28.43
CA LYS A 526 -24.24 18.37 28.29
C LYS A 526 -23.45 18.62 27.01
N ALA A 527 -23.93 19.52 26.16
CA ALA A 527 -23.18 19.96 24.99
C ALA A 527 -22.07 20.94 25.38
N TYR A 528 -20.86 20.71 24.89
CA TYR A 528 -19.68 21.56 25.09
C TYR A 528 -19.21 22.12 23.75
N GLU A 529 -18.94 23.42 23.69
CA GLU A 529 -18.39 24.06 22.50
C GLU A 529 -16.98 23.55 22.22
N ILE A 530 -16.74 23.10 20.99
CA ILE A 530 -15.42 22.71 20.48
C ILE A 530 -14.96 23.78 19.50
N LYS A 531 -13.79 24.35 19.76
CA LYS A 531 -13.17 25.36 18.90
C LYS A 531 -11.72 25.01 18.60
N VAL A 532 -11.37 24.82 17.33
CA VAL A 532 -9.98 24.66 16.88
C VAL A 532 -9.60 25.86 16.02
N ILE A 533 -8.61 26.62 16.47
CA ILE A 533 -7.99 27.70 15.69
C ILE A 533 -6.77 27.12 15.01
N TYR A 534 -6.76 27.12 13.69
CA TYR A 534 -5.69 26.60 12.84
C TYR A 534 -4.99 27.73 12.07
N ALA A 535 -3.69 27.61 11.85
CA ALA A 535 -2.96 28.38 10.85
C ALA A 535 -2.14 27.43 9.97
N SER A 536 -2.06 27.71 8.66
CA SER A 536 -1.47 26.81 7.67
C SER A 536 0.02 26.50 7.89
N ALA A 537 0.54 25.48 7.19
CA ALA A 537 1.92 24.98 7.32
C ALA A 537 3.03 26.07 7.39
N PRO A 538 2.98 27.18 6.62
CA PRO A 538 3.98 28.26 6.69
C PRO A 538 4.06 29.03 8.02
N PHE A 539 3.10 28.84 8.92
CA PHE A 539 3.13 29.42 10.28
C PHE A 539 3.78 28.50 11.31
N SER A 540 4.02 27.24 10.96
CA SER A 540 4.68 26.26 11.83
C SER A 540 6.16 26.58 12.01
N THR A 541 6.67 26.30 13.20
CA THR A 541 8.10 26.48 13.56
C THR A 541 8.97 25.28 13.21
N ILE A 542 8.37 24.15 12.80
CA ILE A 542 9.05 22.87 12.55
C ILE A 542 8.94 22.40 11.09
N SER A 543 8.39 23.24 10.21
CA SER A 543 7.87 22.82 8.89
C SER A 543 8.89 23.03 7.76
N ASP A 544 9.06 21.99 6.95
CA ASP A 544 9.64 22.04 5.59
C ASP A 544 8.55 22.31 4.51
N ALA A 545 7.43 22.94 4.92
CA ALA A 545 6.24 23.37 4.18
C ALA A 545 5.79 22.49 2.99
N ILE A 546 4.87 21.55 3.26
CA ILE A 546 4.09 20.87 2.22
C ILE A 546 2.70 21.53 2.12
N GLY A 547 2.53 22.39 1.12
CA GLY A 547 1.26 23.04 0.80
C GLY A 547 0.61 23.74 2.00
N CYS A 548 -0.71 23.57 2.16
CA CYS A 548 -1.47 24.20 3.23
C CYS A 548 -1.40 23.46 4.58
N GLY A 549 -0.82 22.25 4.65
CA GLY A 549 -0.65 21.48 5.89
C GLY A 549 -1.84 20.57 6.25
N GLY A 550 -2.18 20.50 7.54
CA GLY A 550 -3.30 19.68 8.03
C GLY A 550 -3.42 19.65 9.55
N VAL A 551 -4.59 19.23 10.05
CA VAL A 551 -4.85 19.05 11.49
C VAL A 551 -5.55 17.72 11.77
N GLN A 552 -5.14 17.04 12.84
CA GLN A 552 -5.83 15.89 13.39
C GLN A 552 -6.23 16.20 14.83
N VAL A 553 -7.48 15.92 15.19
CA VAL A 553 -7.96 16.06 16.57
C VAL A 553 -8.70 14.82 17.03
N GLY A 554 -8.70 14.58 18.34
CA GLY A 554 -9.36 13.39 18.86
C GLY A 554 -9.88 13.58 20.25
N VAL A 555 -10.77 12.68 20.65
CA VAL A 555 -11.36 12.65 21.98
C VAL A 555 -11.59 11.23 22.44
N ASN A 556 -11.23 10.94 23.69
CA ASN A 556 -11.61 9.69 24.36
C ASN A 556 -11.97 9.94 25.81
N ARG A 557 -12.86 9.11 26.35
CA ARG A 557 -13.06 9.03 27.80
C ARG A 557 -11.88 8.28 28.40
N VAL A 558 -11.31 8.81 29.48
CA VAL A 558 -10.27 8.09 30.22
C VAL A 558 -10.90 6.90 30.95
N ILE A 559 -10.46 5.70 30.58
CA ILE A 559 -10.95 4.43 31.15
C ILE A 559 -9.90 3.76 32.05
N ASN A 560 -10.36 2.93 32.99
CA ASN A 560 -9.48 1.97 33.65
C ASN A 560 -9.42 0.71 32.79
N VAL A 561 -8.28 0.52 32.11
CA VAL A 561 -8.08 -0.58 31.16
C VAL A 561 -8.32 -1.95 31.80
N ALA A 562 -7.82 -2.19 33.02
CA ALA A 562 -8.01 -3.48 33.70
C ALA A 562 -9.48 -3.76 33.99
N THR A 563 -10.24 -2.75 34.43
CA THR A 563 -11.69 -2.86 34.66
C THR A 563 -12.46 -3.12 33.37
N GLU A 564 -12.13 -2.43 32.27
CA GLU A 564 -12.80 -2.67 30.98
C GLU A 564 -12.48 -4.06 30.41
N ILE A 565 -11.25 -4.55 30.56
CA ILE A 565 -10.88 -5.92 30.16
C ILE A 565 -11.63 -6.97 31.01
N GLU A 566 -11.73 -6.78 32.32
CA GLU A 566 -12.48 -7.70 33.20
C GLU A 566 -13.96 -7.74 32.81
N LYS A 567 -14.59 -6.57 32.64
CA LYS A 567 -15.97 -6.44 32.16
C LYS A 567 -16.16 -7.14 30.81
N THR A 568 -15.20 -6.98 29.89
CA THR A 568 -15.22 -7.60 28.57
C THR A 568 -15.15 -9.13 28.65
N ALA A 569 -14.28 -9.67 29.49
CA ALA A 569 -14.19 -11.10 29.75
C ALA A 569 -15.49 -11.68 30.36
N GLN A 570 -16.13 -10.95 31.28
CA GLN A 570 -17.42 -11.35 31.85
C GLN A 570 -18.54 -11.36 30.79
N ILE A 571 -18.52 -10.45 29.82
CA ILE A 571 -19.47 -10.44 28.69
C ILE A 571 -19.19 -11.61 27.74
N ALA A 572 -17.91 -11.88 27.44
CA ALA A 572 -17.48 -12.99 26.60
C ALA A 572 -17.95 -14.35 27.15
N ALA A 573 -17.90 -14.54 28.47
CA ALA A 573 -18.33 -15.77 29.14
C ALA A 573 -19.85 -16.02 29.11
N LYS A 574 -20.66 -14.99 28.79
CA LYS A 574 -22.14 -15.08 28.77
C LYS A 574 -22.72 -15.51 27.42
N HIS A 575 -21.89 -15.56 26.37
CA HIS A 575 -22.32 -15.91 25.02
C HIS A 575 -21.67 -17.21 24.57
N ASP A 576 -22.30 -17.94 23.67
CA ASP A 576 -21.78 -19.22 23.16
C ASP A 576 -20.47 -19.03 22.37
N LYS A 577 -20.43 -18.00 21.52
CA LYS A 577 -19.31 -17.68 20.62
C LYS A 577 -18.93 -16.21 20.72
N VAL A 578 -17.66 -15.93 20.46
CA VAL A 578 -17.12 -14.56 20.45
C VAL A 578 -16.43 -14.32 19.12
N ILE A 579 -16.69 -13.17 18.51
CA ILE A 579 -15.89 -12.66 17.39
C ILE A 579 -15.07 -11.49 17.92
N LEU A 580 -13.77 -11.73 18.13
CA LEU A 580 -12.83 -10.73 18.65
C LEU A 580 -12.04 -10.11 17.51
N VAL A 581 -12.29 -8.85 17.19
CA VAL A 581 -11.67 -8.12 16.08
C VAL A 581 -10.58 -7.18 16.59
N ILE A 582 -9.35 -7.45 16.20
CA ILE A 582 -8.12 -6.78 16.64
C ILE A 582 -7.26 -6.37 15.43
N GLY A 583 -6.08 -5.84 15.72
CA GLY A 583 -5.04 -5.57 14.73
C GLY A 583 -4.49 -4.16 14.83
N LEU A 584 -3.94 -3.72 13.71
CA LEU A 584 -3.38 -2.39 13.49
C LEU A 584 -4.42 -1.50 12.78
N ASN A 585 -3.95 -0.39 12.22
CA ASN A 585 -4.72 0.54 11.40
C ASN A 585 -3.77 1.39 10.53
N GLY A 586 -4.34 2.23 9.66
CA GLY A 586 -3.59 3.12 8.77
C GLY A 586 -2.80 4.26 9.44
N GLU A 587 -2.87 4.44 10.77
CA GLU A 587 -1.95 5.35 11.48
C GLU A 587 -0.71 4.60 11.99
N ILE A 588 -0.76 3.28 12.13
CA ILE A 588 0.38 2.47 12.58
C ILE A 588 1.17 1.96 11.38
N GLU A 589 0.47 1.50 10.34
CA GLU A 589 1.05 1.12 9.05
C GLU A 589 0.75 2.23 8.04
N SER A 590 1.71 3.13 7.86
CA SER A 590 1.55 4.33 7.04
C SER A 590 2.85 4.67 6.34
N GLU A 591 2.71 5.27 5.17
CA GLU A 591 3.76 6.06 4.56
C GLU A 591 4.36 7.11 5.52
N GLY A 592 5.68 7.28 5.47
CA GLY A 592 6.45 8.32 6.16
C GLY A 592 7.20 7.87 7.40
N TYR A 593 6.90 6.69 7.96
CA TYR A 593 7.60 6.11 9.11
C TYR A 593 7.37 4.60 9.20
N ASP A 594 8.30 3.90 9.83
CA ASP A 594 8.21 2.46 10.07
C ASP A 594 7.60 2.14 11.43
N ARG A 595 7.14 0.89 11.61
CA ARG A 595 6.68 0.40 12.90
C ARG A 595 7.88 0.21 13.85
N PRO A 596 7.76 0.54 15.14
CA PRO A 596 8.85 0.35 16.10
C PRO A 596 9.10 -1.13 16.42
N ASP A 597 8.06 -1.96 16.34
CA ASP A 597 8.09 -3.38 16.64
C ASP A 597 6.88 -4.11 15.99
N MET A 598 6.78 -5.42 16.21
CA MET A 598 5.67 -6.25 15.74
C MET A 598 4.51 -6.35 16.75
N ALA A 599 4.54 -5.62 17.87
CA ALA A 599 3.53 -5.78 18.90
C ALA A 599 2.16 -5.27 18.45
N LEU A 600 1.12 -5.93 18.94
CA LEU A 600 -0.23 -5.35 18.90
C LEU A 600 -0.29 -4.14 19.84
N PRO A 601 -0.94 -3.04 19.44
CA PRO A 601 -0.91 -1.79 20.18
C PRO A 601 -1.60 -1.88 21.54
N ARG A 602 -1.06 -1.13 22.51
CA ARG A 602 -1.66 -0.90 23.84
C ARG A 602 -2.00 -2.24 24.54
N ALA A 603 -3.18 -2.33 25.15
CA ALA A 603 -3.61 -3.48 25.94
C ALA A 603 -4.26 -4.62 25.11
N THR A 604 -4.08 -4.62 23.79
CA THR A 604 -4.74 -5.60 22.90
C THR A 604 -4.40 -7.04 23.26
N ASN A 605 -3.13 -7.33 23.57
CA ASN A 605 -2.71 -8.68 23.99
C ASN A 605 -3.32 -9.12 25.33
N GLU A 606 -3.53 -8.19 26.26
CA GLU A 606 -4.17 -8.45 27.55
C GLU A 606 -5.66 -8.76 27.37
N LEU A 607 -6.34 -7.97 26.52
CA LEU A 607 -7.72 -8.19 26.11
C LEU A 607 -7.89 -9.58 25.48
N VAL A 608 -7.05 -9.94 24.50
CA VAL A 608 -7.14 -11.24 23.83
C VAL A 608 -6.96 -12.38 24.82
N ASN A 609 -5.95 -12.31 25.69
CA ASN A 609 -5.74 -13.34 26.72
C ASN A 609 -6.94 -13.49 27.67
N ALA A 610 -7.55 -12.38 28.09
CA ALA A 610 -8.71 -12.39 28.98
C ALA A 610 -9.95 -12.99 28.30
N VAL A 611 -10.22 -12.62 27.04
CA VAL A 611 -11.34 -13.14 26.26
C VAL A 611 -11.16 -14.63 25.95
N LEU A 612 -9.99 -15.07 25.49
CA LEU A 612 -9.71 -16.48 25.21
C LEU A 612 -9.83 -17.36 26.46
N LYS A 613 -9.43 -16.83 27.63
CA LYS A 613 -9.59 -17.52 28.91
C LYS A 613 -11.08 -17.64 29.31
N ALA A 614 -11.86 -16.60 29.06
CA ALA A 614 -13.28 -16.56 29.40
C ALA A 614 -14.13 -17.42 28.45
N ASN A 615 -13.79 -17.45 27.16
CA ASN A 615 -14.48 -18.24 26.15
C ASN A 615 -13.48 -18.80 25.11
N PRO A 616 -13.14 -20.11 25.16
CA PRO A 616 -12.21 -20.72 24.20
C PRO A 616 -12.81 -20.91 22.79
N ASN A 617 -14.12 -20.69 22.60
CA ASN A 617 -14.78 -20.66 21.30
C ASN A 617 -14.75 -19.28 20.64
N THR A 618 -13.70 -18.50 20.92
CA THR A 618 -13.47 -17.19 20.31
C THR A 618 -12.82 -17.35 18.94
N VAL A 619 -13.37 -16.65 17.95
CA VAL A 619 -12.75 -16.41 16.64
C VAL A 619 -11.99 -15.08 16.73
N VAL A 620 -10.68 -15.10 16.59
CA VAL A 620 -9.87 -13.88 16.53
C VAL A 620 -9.71 -13.46 15.07
N VAL A 621 -10.17 -12.25 14.73
CA VAL A 621 -10.01 -11.64 13.41
C VAL A 621 -8.97 -10.52 13.53
N ASN A 622 -7.84 -10.66 12.83
CA ASN A 622 -6.75 -9.68 12.82
C ASN A 622 -6.76 -8.86 11.53
N GLN A 623 -6.74 -7.53 11.67
CA GLN A 623 -6.56 -6.60 10.55
C GLN A 623 -5.17 -5.93 10.65
N SER A 624 -4.24 -6.37 9.81
CA SER A 624 -2.92 -5.73 9.63
C SER A 624 -2.40 -6.02 8.23
N GLY A 625 -1.63 -5.12 7.63
CA GLY A 625 -1.00 -5.34 6.33
C GLY A 625 0.22 -6.27 6.41
N CYS A 626 0.94 -6.20 7.52
CA CYS A 626 2.15 -6.97 7.81
C CYS A 626 2.01 -7.81 9.10
N PRO A 627 3.00 -8.69 9.40
CA PRO A 627 2.96 -9.55 10.57
C PRO A 627 2.90 -8.78 11.90
N VAL A 628 2.18 -9.35 12.89
CA VAL A 628 2.16 -8.91 14.29
C VAL A 628 2.40 -10.10 15.23
N GLU A 629 3.06 -9.89 16.36
CA GLU A 629 3.26 -10.97 17.33
C GLU A 629 1.94 -11.46 17.93
N MET A 630 1.81 -12.78 18.08
CA MET A 630 0.63 -13.43 18.67
C MET A 630 1.02 -14.27 19.89
N PRO A 631 1.41 -13.67 21.03
CA PRO A 631 1.86 -14.42 22.22
C PRO A 631 0.78 -15.34 22.81
N TRP A 632 -0.49 -15.12 22.45
CA TRP A 632 -1.66 -15.89 22.86
C TRP A 632 -2.06 -16.99 21.88
N ILE A 633 -1.31 -17.21 20.78
CA ILE A 633 -1.70 -18.10 19.68
C ILE A 633 -1.99 -19.55 20.10
N GLN A 634 -1.28 -20.05 21.12
CA GLN A 634 -1.46 -21.40 21.66
C GLN A 634 -2.81 -21.57 22.37
N LYS A 635 -3.45 -20.48 22.81
CA LYS A 635 -4.76 -20.47 23.46
C LYS A 635 -5.91 -20.21 22.49
N ALA A 636 -5.63 -19.71 21.29
CA ALA A 636 -6.66 -19.40 20.30
C ALA A 636 -7.00 -20.64 19.48
N SER A 637 -8.29 -20.98 19.39
CA SER A 637 -8.76 -22.10 18.55
C SER A 637 -8.94 -21.67 17.10
N ALA A 638 -9.38 -20.44 16.85
CA ALA A 638 -9.62 -19.91 15.50
C ALA A 638 -9.00 -18.52 15.31
N VAL A 639 -8.23 -18.35 14.24
CA VAL A 639 -7.57 -17.09 13.87
C VAL A 639 -7.72 -16.84 12.37
N VAL A 640 -8.21 -15.65 12.03
CA VAL A 640 -8.43 -15.19 10.66
C VAL A 640 -7.59 -13.93 10.43
N GLN A 641 -6.78 -13.93 9.38
CA GLN A 641 -6.07 -12.76 8.90
C GLN A 641 -6.89 -12.08 7.80
N ALA A 642 -7.37 -10.87 8.09
CA ALA A 642 -8.31 -10.14 7.24
C ALA A 642 -7.70 -8.92 6.52
N TYR A 643 -6.45 -8.57 6.84
CA TYR A 643 -5.75 -7.42 6.23
C TYR A 643 -6.56 -6.10 6.33
N TYR A 644 -6.29 -5.16 5.41
CA TYR A 644 -7.15 -4.02 5.12
C TYR A 644 -7.92 -4.30 3.84
N GLY A 645 -9.22 -4.60 3.97
CA GLY A 645 -10.04 -5.21 2.90
C GLY A 645 -10.81 -4.23 2.01
N GLY A 646 -10.54 -2.92 2.07
CA GLY A 646 -11.25 -1.92 1.27
C GLY A 646 -12.71 -1.70 1.69
N ASN A 647 -13.54 -1.20 0.77
CA ASN A 647 -14.93 -0.79 1.07
C ASN A 647 -15.79 -1.90 1.69
N GLU A 648 -15.57 -3.15 1.28
CA GLU A 648 -16.41 -4.31 1.60
C GLU A 648 -15.82 -5.21 2.70
N LEU A 649 -14.79 -4.74 3.42
CA LEU A 649 -14.04 -5.56 4.38
C LEU A 649 -14.92 -6.28 5.40
N GLY A 650 -15.95 -5.61 5.94
CA GLY A 650 -16.79 -6.20 6.98
C GLY A 650 -17.67 -7.31 6.45
N ASN A 651 -18.24 -7.11 5.26
CA ASN A 651 -19.03 -8.10 4.57
C ASN A 651 -18.19 -9.32 4.15
N ALA A 652 -16.94 -9.11 3.75
CA ALA A 652 -16.00 -10.18 3.43
C ALA A 652 -15.60 -11.00 4.67
N ILE A 653 -15.31 -10.33 5.78
CA ILE A 653 -15.07 -11.00 7.07
C ILE A 653 -16.26 -11.86 7.46
N ALA A 654 -17.48 -11.31 7.38
CA ALA A 654 -18.69 -12.06 7.70
C ALA A 654 -18.90 -13.26 6.75
N ASP A 655 -18.64 -13.11 5.46
CA ASP A 655 -18.77 -14.20 4.48
C ASP A 655 -17.87 -15.39 4.82
N VAL A 656 -16.63 -15.13 5.26
CA VAL A 656 -15.71 -16.17 5.69
C VAL A 656 -16.12 -16.74 7.05
N VAL A 657 -16.39 -15.89 8.04
CA VAL A 657 -16.73 -16.33 9.41
C VAL A 657 -17.97 -17.23 9.44
N PHE A 658 -18.99 -16.92 8.64
CA PHE A 658 -20.22 -17.72 8.55
C PHE A 658 -20.21 -18.78 7.45
N GLY A 659 -19.08 -18.99 6.77
CA GLY A 659 -18.93 -20.07 5.78
C GLY A 659 -19.70 -19.89 4.48
N LYS A 660 -20.17 -18.67 4.18
CA LYS A 660 -20.71 -18.34 2.84
C LYS A 660 -19.61 -18.37 1.79
N VAL A 661 -18.39 -17.98 2.18
CA VAL A 661 -17.17 -18.15 1.41
C VAL A 661 -16.24 -19.08 2.19
N ASN A 662 -15.76 -20.13 1.52
CA ASN A 662 -14.71 -20.98 2.04
C ASN A 662 -13.35 -20.24 1.89
N PRO A 663 -12.60 -19.98 2.99
CA PRO A 663 -11.34 -19.26 2.91
C PRO A 663 -10.34 -19.99 2.00
N SER A 664 -9.64 -19.22 1.18
CA SER A 664 -8.68 -19.74 0.21
C SER A 664 -7.49 -18.81 -0.06
N GLY A 665 -7.34 -17.74 0.74
CA GLY A 665 -6.15 -16.92 0.72
C GLY A 665 -4.95 -17.68 1.30
N LYS A 666 -3.74 -17.32 0.86
CA LYS A 666 -2.46 -17.84 1.35
C LYS A 666 -1.55 -16.67 1.74
N LEU A 667 -0.77 -16.79 2.81
CA LEU A 667 0.14 -15.74 3.25
C LEU A 667 1.19 -15.39 2.19
N THR A 668 1.44 -14.10 1.99
CA THR A 668 2.47 -13.58 1.07
C THR A 668 3.76 -13.17 1.77
N VAL A 669 3.74 -13.21 3.10
CA VAL A 669 4.87 -12.88 3.97
C VAL A 669 4.94 -13.94 5.06
N THR A 670 6.16 -14.33 5.42
CA THR A 670 6.39 -15.24 6.53
C THR A 670 6.05 -14.54 7.84
N TRP A 671 5.37 -15.25 8.73
CA TRP A 671 4.96 -14.72 10.03
C TRP A 671 5.90 -15.23 11.13
N PRO A 672 6.95 -14.46 11.51
CA PRO A 672 7.89 -14.91 12.54
C PRO A 672 7.24 -15.00 13.92
N ILE A 673 7.86 -15.75 14.82
CA ILE A 673 7.39 -15.90 16.21
C ILE A 673 7.61 -14.61 16.99
N ARG A 674 8.77 -13.96 16.79
CA ARG A 674 9.13 -12.71 17.45
C ARG A 674 9.71 -11.72 16.45
N ASN A 675 9.74 -10.45 16.82
CA ASN A 675 10.41 -9.41 16.05
C ASN A 675 11.88 -9.76 15.79
N GLU A 676 12.62 -10.29 16.77
CA GLU A 676 14.07 -10.55 16.65
C GLU A 676 14.41 -11.72 15.71
N ASP A 677 13.41 -12.51 15.35
CA ASP A 677 13.59 -13.70 14.55
C ASP A 677 13.77 -13.39 13.06
N ASN A 678 13.44 -12.16 12.63
CA ASN A 678 13.41 -11.76 11.22
C ASN A 678 14.81 -11.43 10.65
N PRO A 679 15.06 -11.63 9.34
CA PRO A 679 16.39 -11.47 8.74
C PRO A 679 16.92 -10.03 8.77
N ALA A 680 16.03 -9.04 8.80
CA ALA A 680 16.38 -7.63 8.80
C ALA A 680 16.50 -7.01 10.19
N PHE A 681 16.32 -7.76 11.28
CA PHE A 681 16.21 -7.21 12.64
C PHE A 681 17.31 -6.22 13.02
N PHE A 682 18.57 -6.47 12.65
CA PHE A 682 19.70 -5.58 12.96
C PHE A 682 19.89 -4.42 11.99
N ASN A 683 19.22 -4.45 10.83
CA ASN A 683 19.46 -3.51 9.73
C ASN A 683 18.14 -3.04 9.09
N PHE A 684 17.09 -2.84 9.89
CA PHE A 684 15.80 -2.27 9.44
C PHE A 684 15.64 -0.84 9.97
N GLU A 685 16.72 -0.07 9.90
CA GLU A 685 16.78 1.33 10.33
C GLU A 685 17.86 2.05 9.52
N SER A 686 17.67 3.33 9.22
CA SER A 686 18.73 4.18 8.66
C SER A 686 19.71 4.55 9.77
N HIS A 687 20.96 4.12 9.65
CA HIS A 687 22.03 4.49 10.56
C HIS A 687 23.07 5.33 9.85
N MET A 688 23.12 6.63 10.17
CA MET A 688 23.99 7.60 9.49
C MET A 688 23.72 7.69 7.98
N GLY A 689 22.44 7.65 7.59
CA GLY A 689 22.01 7.75 6.20
C GLY A 689 22.29 6.50 5.35
N ARG A 690 22.40 5.32 5.95
CA ARG A 690 22.58 4.05 5.22
C ARG A 690 21.79 2.91 5.85
N VAL A 691 21.44 1.94 5.01
CA VAL A 691 20.78 0.68 5.38
C VAL A 691 21.55 -0.46 4.71
N ILE A 692 22.03 -1.44 5.49
CA ILE A 692 22.79 -2.57 4.94
C ILE A 692 21.86 -3.76 4.78
N TYR A 693 21.70 -4.26 3.56
CA TYR A 693 20.91 -5.47 3.29
C TYR A 693 21.76 -6.71 3.56
N GLY A 694 22.13 -6.89 4.84
CA GLY A 694 23.10 -7.88 5.30
C GLY A 694 22.62 -9.33 5.22
N GLU A 695 21.31 -9.55 5.01
CA GLU A 695 20.71 -10.85 4.73
C GLU A 695 20.89 -11.28 3.27
N ASP A 696 21.32 -10.39 2.36
CA ASP A 696 21.55 -10.71 0.95
C ASP A 696 20.29 -11.38 0.32
N ILE A 697 20.42 -12.50 -0.40
CA ILE A 697 19.30 -13.27 -0.97
C ILE A 697 18.42 -13.98 0.07
N TRP A 698 18.80 -13.99 1.35
CA TRP A 698 18.08 -14.68 2.42
C TRP A 698 16.95 -13.78 2.95
N VAL A 699 15.97 -13.51 2.10
CA VAL A 699 14.78 -12.72 2.43
C VAL A 699 13.57 -13.64 2.62
N GLY A 700 12.77 -13.36 3.65
CA GLY A 700 11.54 -14.09 3.90
C GLY A 700 11.76 -15.57 4.21
N TYR A 701 10.87 -16.44 3.72
CA TYR A 701 10.92 -17.89 3.93
C TYR A 701 12.26 -18.51 3.54
N LYS A 702 12.98 -17.93 2.56
CA LYS A 702 14.32 -18.37 2.14
C LYS A 702 15.32 -18.35 3.30
N TYR A 703 15.24 -17.34 4.18
CA TYR A 703 16.05 -17.24 5.39
C TYR A 703 15.66 -18.27 6.44
N TYR A 704 14.36 -18.36 6.77
CA TYR A 704 13.89 -19.24 7.83
C TYR A 704 14.13 -20.72 7.50
N GLU A 705 13.93 -21.12 6.24
CA GLU A 705 14.24 -22.48 5.78
C GLU A 705 15.74 -22.77 5.84
N LYS A 706 16.58 -21.82 5.41
CA LYS A 706 18.04 -21.99 5.48
C LYS A 706 18.53 -22.16 6.91
N LYS A 707 17.96 -21.38 7.83
CA LYS A 707 18.25 -21.43 9.26
C LYS A 707 17.58 -22.60 9.97
N GLN A 708 16.66 -23.30 9.30
CA GLN A 708 15.77 -24.31 9.89
C GLN A 708 15.02 -23.78 11.12
N GLN A 709 14.61 -22.51 11.06
CA GLN A 709 13.94 -21.83 12.15
C GLN A 709 12.43 -21.92 11.97
N LYS A 710 11.74 -22.37 13.03
CA LYS A 710 10.28 -22.37 13.05
C LYS A 710 9.73 -20.94 13.06
N VAL A 711 8.59 -20.79 12.42
CA VAL A 711 7.82 -19.55 12.33
C VAL A 711 6.40 -19.80 12.83
N LEU A 712 5.60 -18.77 13.08
CA LEU A 712 4.19 -18.97 13.45
C LEU A 712 3.41 -19.52 12.27
N PHE A 713 3.56 -18.87 11.11
CA PHE A 713 2.93 -19.27 9.86
C PHE A 713 3.90 -19.06 8.70
N PRO A 714 4.18 -20.09 7.88
CA PRO A 714 5.12 -19.97 6.78
C PRO A 714 4.52 -19.24 5.57
N PHE A 715 5.38 -18.83 4.64
CA PHE A 715 4.96 -18.30 3.35
C PHE A 715 4.05 -19.29 2.61
N GLY A 716 3.05 -18.76 1.92
CA GLY A 716 2.08 -19.54 1.16
C GLY A 716 1.11 -20.35 2.03
N TYR A 717 1.09 -20.17 3.35
CA TYR A 717 0.19 -20.91 4.25
C TYR A 717 -1.23 -20.32 4.28
N GLY A 718 -2.24 -21.19 4.39
CA GLY A 718 -3.63 -20.80 4.61
C GLY A 718 -4.56 -22.01 4.59
N LEU A 719 -5.42 -22.11 5.59
CA LEU A 719 -6.38 -23.20 5.77
C LEU A 719 -7.66 -22.98 4.95
N SER A 720 -8.46 -24.04 4.85
CA SER A 720 -9.77 -24.07 4.20
C SER A 720 -10.78 -24.80 5.11
N TYR A 721 -12.09 -24.60 4.87
CA TYR A 721 -13.15 -25.42 5.48
C TYR A 721 -13.29 -26.80 4.82
N THR A 722 -12.54 -27.07 3.76
CA THR A 722 -12.39 -28.41 3.18
C THR A 722 -10.92 -28.82 3.20
N THR A 723 -10.65 -30.06 2.84
CA THR A 723 -9.29 -30.61 2.72
C THR A 723 -8.95 -30.91 1.28
N PHE A 724 -7.67 -30.77 0.93
CA PHE A 724 -7.16 -31.07 -0.40
C PHE A 724 -6.04 -32.09 -0.33
N ASP A 725 -6.00 -32.97 -1.32
CA ASP A 725 -4.86 -33.86 -1.58
C ASP A 725 -4.21 -33.43 -2.90
N VAL A 726 -2.88 -33.32 -2.90
CA VAL A 726 -2.09 -33.02 -4.09
C VAL A 726 -1.24 -34.26 -4.38
N SER A 727 -1.36 -34.82 -5.57
CA SER A 727 -0.68 -36.06 -5.96
C SER A 727 -0.38 -36.13 -7.45
N GLY A 728 0.33 -37.17 -7.89
CA GLY A 728 0.59 -37.40 -9.31
C GLY A 728 1.44 -36.30 -9.96
N LEU A 729 2.47 -35.81 -9.26
CA LEU A 729 3.45 -34.87 -9.80
C LEU A 729 4.08 -35.42 -11.08
N LYS A 730 4.14 -34.57 -12.11
CA LYS A 730 4.87 -34.81 -13.36
C LYS A 730 5.67 -33.57 -13.71
N VAL A 731 6.94 -33.76 -14.01
CA VAL A 731 7.83 -32.70 -14.48
C VAL A 731 8.35 -33.04 -15.88
N SER A 732 8.24 -32.07 -16.79
CA SER A 732 8.81 -32.14 -18.14
C SER A 732 9.71 -30.92 -18.37
N VAL A 733 10.95 -31.16 -18.79
CA VAL A 733 11.96 -30.12 -19.01
C VAL A 733 12.47 -30.19 -20.45
N SER A 734 12.65 -29.03 -21.07
CA SER A 734 13.34 -28.89 -22.37
C SER A 734 14.31 -27.70 -22.28
N GLU A 735 15.61 -28.00 -22.39
CA GLU A 735 16.66 -26.97 -22.46
C GLU A 735 16.63 -26.20 -23.79
N GLU A 736 16.35 -26.90 -24.89
CA GLU A 736 16.26 -26.31 -26.22
C GLU A 736 15.13 -25.27 -26.31
N ASP A 737 13.96 -25.61 -25.77
CA ASP A 737 12.77 -24.76 -25.79
C ASP A 737 12.68 -23.80 -24.58
N ASP A 738 13.68 -23.80 -23.70
CA ASP A 738 13.73 -23.01 -22.46
C ASP A 738 12.47 -23.15 -21.58
N TYR A 739 12.01 -24.37 -21.28
CA TYR A 739 10.87 -24.54 -20.38
C TYR A 739 10.97 -25.69 -19.39
N ILE A 740 10.21 -25.52 -18.31
CA ILE A 740 9.80 -26.55 -17.37
C ILE A 740 8.27 -26.51 -17.26
N SER A 741 7.63 -27.67 -17.42
CA SER A 741 6.19 -27.87 -17.25
C SER A 741 5.98 -28.79 -16.06
N VAL A 742 5.24 -28.30 -15.07
CA VAL A 742 4.94 -29.03 -13.84
C VAL A 742 3.43 -29.22 -13.78
N SER A 743 2.98 -30.47 -13.64
CA SER A 743 1.57 -30.76 -13.37
C SER A 743 1.39 -31.64 -12.13
N ALA A 744 0.29 -31.39 -11.40
CA ALA A 744 -0.13 -32.22 -10.27
C ALA A 744 -1.66 -32.31 -10.24
N THR A 745 -2.19 -33.43 -9.79
CA THR A 745 -3.62 -33.60 -9.56
C THR A 745 -3.97 -33.06 -8.18
N VAL A 746 -4.97 -32.17 -8.12
CA VAL A 746 -5.54 -31.65 -6.88
C VAL A 746 -6.93 -32.21 -6.72
N LYS A 747 -7.19 -32.85 -5.57
CA LYS A 747 -8.50 -33.38 -5.21
C LYS A 747 -9.04 -32.68 -3.98
N ASN A 748 -10.28 -32.20 -4.03
CA ASN A 748 -11.02 -31.81 -2.85
C ASN A 748 -11.52 -33.09 -2.14
N THR A 749 -10.95 -33.41 -0.99
CA THR A 749 -11.24 -34.63 -0.22
C THR A 749 -12.29 -34.42 0.87
N GLY A 750 -12.69 -33.18 1.14
CA GLY A 750 -13.71 -32.87 2.13
C GLY A 750 -15.13 -32.80 1.55
N SER A 751 -16.03 -32.18 2.32
CA SER A 751 -17.48 -32.20 2.08
C SER A 751 -18.06 -30.88 1.55
N VAL A 752 -17.24 -29.84 1.39
CA VAL A 752 -17.67 -28.53 0.88
C VAL A 752 -16.78 -28.09 -0.28
N ASP A 753 -17.34 -27.28 -1.17
CA ASP A 753 -16.59 -26.70 -2.29
C ASP A 753 -15.51 -25.75 -1.75
N GLY A 754 -14.40 -25.64 -2.48
CA GLY A 754 -13.29 -24.77 -2.06
C GLY A 754 -12.33 -24.48 -3.20
N LYS A 755 -11.35 -23.62 -2.93
CA LYS A 755 -10.25 -23.31 -3.84
C LYS A 755 -8.92 -23.65 -3.16
N GLU A 756 -7.99 -24.21 -3.91
CA GLU A 756 -6.64 -24.50 -3.44
C GLU A 756 -5.60 -23.88 -4.38
N VAL A 757 -4.46 -23.48 -3.82
CA VAL A 757 -3.31 -22.93 -4.54
C VAL A 757 -2.23 -24.00 -4.59
N VAL A 758 -1.92 -24.48 -5.79
CA VAL A 758 -0.75 -25.32 -6.04
C VAL A 758 0.45 -24.40 -6.22
N GLN A 759 1.45 -24.56 -5.37
CA GLN A 759 2.69 -23.78 -5.38
C GLN A 759 3.83 -24.67 -5.88
N VAL A 760 4.62 -24.14 -6.81
CA VAL A 760 5.73 -24.83 -7.46
C VAL A 760 7.01 -24.11 -7.10
N TYR A 761 7.88 -24.83 -6.39
CA TYR A 761 9.19 -24.35 -5.98
C TYR A 761 10.29 -25.09 -6.73
N VAL A 762 11.40 -24.42 -7.00
CA VAL A 762 12.61 -25.02 -7.60
C VAL A 762 13.80 -24.80 -6.68
N GLY A 763 14.61 -25.83 -6.47
CA GLY A 763 15.81 -25.75 -5.65
C GLY A 763 16.96 -26.57 -6.24
N ARG A 764 18.18 -26.08 -6.10
CA ARG A 764 19.38 -26.79 -6.54
C ARG A 764 19.80 -27.84 -5.50
N THR A 765 19.90 -29.10 -5.91
CA THR A 765 20.21 -30.23 -5.01
C THR A 765 21.68 -30.65 -5.08
N SER A 766 22.28 -30.53 -6.26
CA SER A 766 23.72 -30.69 -6.44
C SER A 766 24.50 -29.51 -5.85
N LYS A 767 25.80 -29.71 -5.59
CA LYS A 767 26.67 -28.62 -5.14
C LYS A 767 26.70 -27.50 -6.20
N SER A 768 26.54 -26.26 -5.75
CA SER A 768 26.71 -25.05 -6.58
C SER A 768 28.03 -24.36 -6.24
N VAL A 769 28.56 -23.59 -7.18
CA VAL A 769 29.74 -22.75 -6.94
C VAL A 769 29.45 -21.58 -5.99
N VAL A 770 28.18 -21.22 -5.78
CA VAL A 770 27.73 -20.20 -4.82
C VAL A 770 26.73 -20.78 -3.81
N PRO A 771 26.55 -20.17 -2.63
CA PRO A 771 25.44 -20.49 -1.75
C PRO A 771 24.09 -20.26 -2.46
N ARG A 772 23.19 -21.23 -2.39
CA ARG A 772 21.82 -21.15 -2.93
C ARG A 772 20.80 -21.29 -1.80
N VAL A 773 19.64 -20.68 -2.00
CA VAL A 773 18.48 -20.91 -1.14
C VAL A 773 17.98 -22.35 -1.26
N VAL A 774 17.22 -22.82 -0.26
CA VAL A 774 16.74 -24.20 -0.24
C VAL A 774 15.83 -24.47 -1.45
N LYS A 775 14.85 -23.59 -1.66
CA LYS A 775 13.94 -23.59 -2.80
C LYS A 775 13.32 -22.20 -3.01
N GLU A 776 12.90 -21.92 -4.24
CA GLU A 776 12.35 -20.64 -4.68
C GLU A 776 10.97 -20.84 -5.31
N LEU A 777 9.96 -20.02 -4.96
CA LEU A 777 8.70 -20.05 -5.69
C LEU A 777 8.96 -19.60 -7.13
N LYS A 778 8.57 -20.43 -8.10
CA LYS A 778 8.72 -20.12 -9.54
C LYS A 778 7.43 -20.28 -10.33
N GLY A 779 6.35 -20.66 -9.64
CA GLY A 779 5.07 -20.91 -10.27
C GLY A 779 3.96 -21.17 -9.26
N PHE A 780 2.73 -20.80 -9.60
CA PHE A 780 1.55 -21.19 -8.85
C PHE A 780 0.32 -21.24 -9.75
N THR A 781 -0.70 -21.96 -9.33
CA THR A 781 -2.03 -21.92 -9.94
C THR A 781 -3.11 -22.16 -8.90
N LYS A 782 -4.23 -21.45 -9.01
CA LYS A 782 -5.36 -21.60 -8.10
C LYS A 782 -6.48 -22.34 -8.79
N VAL A 783 -6.98 -23.41 -8.15
CA VAL A 783 -8.01 -24.28 -8.70
C VAL A 783 -9.24 -24.30 -7.81
N ALA A 784 -10.41 -24.03 -8.40
CA ALA A 784 -11.69 -24.21 -7.73
C ALA A 784 -12.19 -25.65 -7.92
N LEU A 785 -12.59 -26.31 -6.84
CA LEU A 785 -12.97 -27.71 -6.82
C LEU A 785 -14.25 -27.91 -6.00
N LYS A 786 -15.24 -28.58 -6.60
CA LYS A 786 -16.40 -29.09 -5.86
C LYS A 786 -15.97 -30.19 -4.89
N ALA A 787 -16.77 -30.44 -3.85
CA ALA A 787 -16.53 -31.58 -2.95
C ALA A 787 -16.36 -32.90 -3.73
N GLY A 788 -15.25 -33.60 -3.51
CA GLY A 788 -14.91 -34.85 -4.21
C GLY A 788 -14.31 -34.68 -5.63
N GLU A 789 -14.32 -33.48 -6.21
CA GLU A 789 -13.79 -33.21 -7.55
C GLU A 789 -12.25 -33.32 -7.56
N SER A 790 -11.68 -33.70 -8.71
CA SER A 790 -10.24 -33.66 -8.97
C SER A 790 -9.96 -32.92 -10.27
N LYS A 791 -8.91 -32.09 -10.28
CA LYS A 791 -8.43 -31.38 -11.48
C LYS A 791 -6.92 -31.49 -11.59
N GLU A 792 -6.42 -31.47 -12.81
CA GLU A 792 -4.99 -31.28 -13.06
C GLU A 792 -4.67 -29.77 -12.99
N ALA A 793 -3.68 -29.43 -12.17
CA ALA A 793 -3.10 -28.11 -12.04
C ALA A 793 -1.77 -28.10 -12.77
N THR A 794 -1.61 -27.24 -13.78
CA THR A 794 -0.41 -27.19 -14.62
C THR A 794 0.19 -25.80 -14.60
N VAL A 795 1.51 -25.72 -14.44
CA VAL A 795 2.28 -24.48 -14.51
C VAL A 795 3.42 -24.67 -15.51
N LYS A 796 3.55 -23.73 -16.44
CA LYS A 796 4.66 -23.67 -17.39
C LYS A 796 5.54 -22.47 -17.07
N ILE A 797 6.82 -22.71 -16.90
CA ILE A 797 7.82 -21.72 -16.46
C ILE A 797 8.99 -21.78 -17.46
N SER A 798 9.68 -20.66 -17.65
CA SER A 798 10.95 -20.66 -18.37
C SER A 798 12.02 -21.39 -17.56
N LEU A 799 12.83 -22.23 -18.21
CA LEU A 799 13.89 -22.98 -17.53
C LEU A 799 14.94 -22.02 -16.96
N LYS A 800 15.41 -21.05 -17.75
CA LYS A 800 16.38 -20.05 -17.28
C LYS A 800 15.83 -19.22 -16.12
N ASP A 801 14.56 -18.82 -16.13
CA ASP A 801 13.98 -18.06 -15.01
C ASP A 801 13.79 -18.91 -13.73
N SER A 802 13.58 -20.22 -13.90
CA SER A 802 13.30 -21.13 -12.78
C SER A 802 14.53 -21.60 -12.02
N ALA A 803 15.70 -21.69 -12.66
CA ALA A 803 16.90 -22.30 -12.07
C ALA A 803 18.16 -21.40 -12.04
N SER A 804 18.11 -20.21 -12.64
CA SER A 804 19.26 -19.28 -12.63
C SER A 804 19.45 -18.58 -11.28
N TYR A 805 20.71 -18.26 -10.97
CA TYR A 805 21.08 -17.22 -10.00
C TYR A 805 21.80 -16.09 -10.73
N PHE A 806 21.97 -14.94 -10.08
CA PHE A 806 22.77 -13.87 -10.63
C PHE A 806 24.25 -14.03 -10.24
N ASN A 807 25.12 -14.22 -11.22
CA ASN A 807 26.56 -14.33 -11.04
C ASN A 807 27.20 -12.94 -11.06
N GLU A 808 27.57 -12.43 -9.89
CA GLU A 808 28.11 -11.06 -9.73
C GLU A 808 29.45 -10.84 -10.43
N TYR A 809 30.31 -11.86 -10.50
CA TYR A 809 31.61 -11.73 -11.17
C TYR A 809 31.47 -11.52 -12.67
N ARG A 810 30.42 -12.09 -13.28
CA ARG A 810 30.13 -11.95 -14.71
C ARG A 810 29.09 -10.89 -15.00
N ASP A 811 28.43 -10.35 -13.98
CA ASP A 811 27.27 -9.47 -14.10
C ASP A 811 26.18 -10.12 -14.99
N GLN A 812 25.96 -11.44 -14.89
CA GLN A 812 25.00 -12.16 -15.73
C GLN A 812 24.21 -13.17 -14.89
N TRP A 813 22.97 -13.43 -15.28
CA TRP A 813 22.27 -14.62 -14.82
C TRP A 813 23.00 -15.87 -15.30
N HIS A 814 23.04 -16.90 -14.48
CA HIS A 814 23.70 -18.17 -14.75
C HIS A 814 22.76 -19.34 -14.45
N LEU A 815 22.27 -19.96 -15.53
CA LEU A 815 21.66 -21.28 -15.49
C LEU A 815 22.80 -22.29 -15.41
N GLU A 816 23.15 -22.68 -14.20
CA GLU A 816 24.29 -23.55 -13.92
C GLU A 816 23.92 -25.02 -14.17
N ALA A 817 24.76 -25.76 -14.90
CA ALA A 817 24.58 -27.20 -15.08
C ALA A 817 24.61 -27.95 -13.74
N GLY A 818 23.83 -29.01 -13.60
CA GLY A 818 23.72 -29.83 -12.39
C GLY A 818 22.30 -30.25 -12.07
N ASP A 819 22.14 -30.90 -10.92
CA ASP A 819 20.85 -31.45 -10.49
C ASP A 819 20.06 -30.44 -9.67
N TYR A 820 18.75 -30.41 -9.95
CA TYR A 820 17.73 -29.61 -9.33
C TYR A 820 16.55 -30.49 -8.92
N ALA A 821 15.68 -29.93 -8.09
CA ALA A 821 14.40 -30.53 -7.72
C ALA A 821 13.28 -29.50 -7.86
N VAL A 822 12.13 -29.99 -8.33
CA VAL A 822 10.84 -29.32 -8.23
C VAL A 822 10.17 -29.82 -6.96
N TYR A 823 9.65 -28.90 -6.15
CA TYR A 823 8.84 -29.19 -4.98
C TYR A 823 7.44 -28.61 -5.19
N VAL A 824 6.40 -29.43 -4.98
CA VAL A 824 5.01 -29.03 -5.15
C VAL A 824 4.20 -29.28 -3.88
N GLY A 825 3.37 -28.31 -3.52
CA GLY A 825 2.39 -28.43 -2.43
C GLY A 825 1.53 -27.19 -2.29
N THR A 826 1.04 -26.94 -1.08
CA THR A 826 0.03 -25.91 -0.78
C THR A 826 0.52 -24.78 0.14
N SER A 827 1.77 -24.85 0.58
CA SER A 827 2.54 -23.79 1.25
C SER A 827 4.04 -24.08 1.14
N SER A 828 4.93 -23.16 1.55
CA SER A 828 6.38 -23.40 1.51
C SER A 828 6.85 -24.52 2.44
N ASP A 829 6.12 -24.78 3.53
CA ASP A 829 6.42 -25.83 4.51
C ASP A 829 5.69 -27.16 4.20
N GLU A 830 4.72 -27.13 3.29
CA GLU A 830 3.92 -28.29 2.86
C GLU A 830 4.17 -28.70 1.39
N ALA A 831 5.31 -28.30 0.83
CA ALA A 831 5.74 -28.63 -0.54
C ALA A 831 6.52 -29.95 -0.59
N HIS A 832 5.83 -31.07 -0.32
CA HIS A 832 6.48 -32.39 -0.15
C HIS A 832 6.62 -33.21 -1.44
N LEU A 833 5.78 -32.98 -2.45
CA LEU A 833 5.90 -33.71 -3.72
C LEU A 833 7.17 -33.26 -4.43
N THR A 834 8.08 -34.19 -4.70
CA THR A 834 9.41 -33.87 -5.23
C THR A 834 9.71 -34.70 -6.47
N GLU A 835 10.22 -34.05 -7.51
CA GLU A 835 10.77 -34.70 -8.70
C GLU A 835 12.07 -33.97 -9.11
N THR A 836 13.11 -34.74 -9.46
CA THR A 836 14.42 -34.21 -9.82
C THR A 836 14.56 -34.05 -11.32
N PHE A 837 15.28 -33.02 -11.75
CA PHE A 837 15.72 -32.87 -13.14
C PHE A 837 17.17 -32.39 -13.18
N THR A 838 17.82 -32.64 -14.31
CA THR A 838 19.21 -32.22 -14.54
C THR A 838 19.22 -31.14 -15.62
N VAL A 839 20.01 -30.11 -15.40
CA VAL A 839 20.43 -29.16 -16.44
C VAL A 839 21.80 -29.63 -16.92
N GLU A 840 21.90 -30.05 -18.16
CA GLU A 840 23.12 -30.55 -18.79
C GLU A 840 24.00 -29.40 -19.28
N THR A 841 23.39 -28.36 -19.86
CA THR A 841 24.13 -27.26 -20.49
C THR A 841 24.08 -25.98 -19.65
N GLU A 842 25.25 -25.48 -19.23
CA GLU A 842 25.31 -24.17 -18.57
C GLU A 842 25.02 -23.03 -19.55
N LYS A 843 24.33 -21.98 -19.08
CA LYS A 843 23.97 -20.81 -19.90
C LYS A 843 24.07 -19.52 -19.10
N TYR A 844 24.70 -18.52 -19.69
CA TYR A 844 24.77 -17.15 -19.16
C TYR A 844 23.87 -16.22 -19.95
N TRP A 845 23.14 -15.34 -19.26
CA TRP A 845 22.20 -14.44 -19.91
C TRP A 845 22.02 -13.11 -19.15
N LYS A 846 21.48 -12.11 -19.85
CA LYS A 846 21.05 -10.80 -19.35
C LYS A 846 19.68 -10.49 -19.96
N GLY A 847 18.95 -9.53 -19.39
CA GLY A 847 17.68 -9.10 -19.97
C GLY A 847 16.49 -9.95 -19.54
N LEU A 848 15.58 -10.21 -20.47
CA LEU A 848 14.29 -10.86 -20.22
C LEU A 848 14.24 -12.32 -20.67
#